data_AF-A0A1R2C1Z2-F1
#
_entry.id   AF-A0A1R2C1Z2-F1
#
_cell.length_a   1.000
_cell.length_b   1.000
_cell.length_c   1.000
_cell.angle_alpha   90.00
_cell.angle_beta   90.00
_cell.angle_gamma   90.00
#
_symmetry.space_group_name_H-M   'P 1'
#
loop_
_entity.id
_entity.type
_entity.pdbx_description
1 polymer ?
#
loop_
_entity_poly.entity_id
_entity_poly.type
_entity_poly.pdbx_seq_one_letter_code
_entity_poly.pdbx_strand_id
1 'polypeptide(L)'
;MKQEYDYATTEESYPHSPEAVSPLFKNNLSRFNLNNMRKEELLKFTLQEAESKLVAVQGQKRIICRTLKEKSDIILNCIQKNRKDIEKLENQIQKLESNSATMANTIKRHNKLKVDAFKAALKPLQDVIEMLETSKNEYDKKIESIDIKLKNLSKTETEILSNLEEKKLEENTITKQKEALIGALDEIAITHPWYYREYVTDKETKEVLIKIRDQKKHQIANLNEIDSIIDELTKQSTILAHDIDILKSQEISTESLSKNEIELTQLEEFLNLQCETFAGPKLSEIISELCTLGNFPINQMIFKEQFRIIEQKELEIIENAKYEQEYYEKLMIELSKNVEELEVENYALISVQQSDKNLEKKLKKSRKELEETRQKAECFMKDYNSKIQMIGKWKSENRNILLITDTARIPTDEQVVNEFYLKLKPFFSNSEHWRAMESVILRYVEKAKERDCIKELSVEGKMKDDGVIESKTELLKKIKAIRTTKESEKQQMQKCLENIILSEKKTLKSLENSKLESESAKKNYFKEQLQKTLSPRNNSSKNQKTYGEKAMKKINEKELAEVKNQFEKEKLEIKAKLETLYERKKNWDETLENLKKEITDNYQSKLKSVQQEKNLLSIEQEKCKKELNSLLEAENEANLKLNDLAKIKENELVKNAKSVAKKHGGEITSKIDKLYALHHKKESEICSFETELIKLEGGLHDKETIAELEIIKIKSRIQNIKDELFELEKAKKKTEKLEKTISKIDISQSDFISDIESSSEAMAIQKVPISFKRMESPEVEKVSSPEPNIYEEIKDQDEDNLESPQFTPKFNNISPRFEDYDNISDVSSEIPCPAEPNYKYDDSDAKYKPFFDCILPLLEGTIIYKLFKGKNLKTFDPLEGRVCIPEECGYAIRKMKISKQLGKLEIRNIGKAGVESSIIIDQIMAIVIPTITNDIIRARGKNNEEEQTLEKSEEYNKCYRNMKAMGSVDTESPAFVYKAKETNYFQFFITLKNGRVDFIAEGLSVYKTWLAGIKMLIKNKKDLERLKFKIIQI
;
A
#
# COMPACT_ATOMS: atom_id res chain seq x y z
N MET A 1 46.64 -10.35 67.87
CA MET A 1 47.07 -11.62 68.50
C MET A 1 48.49 -11.89 68.03
N LYS A 2 49.38 -12.38 68.91
CA LYS A 2 50.77 -12.86 68.67
C LYS A 2 51.75 -11.84 68.00
N GLN A 3 53.03 -11.64 68.37
CA GLN A 3 54.11 -12.41 69.05
C GLN A 3 55.12 -13.04 68.06
N GLU A 4 56.37 -13.21 68.53
CA GLU A 4 57.57 -13.85 67.89
C GLU A 4 58.38 -13.04 66.84
N TYR A 5 59.70 -13.27 66.64
CA TYR A 5 60.84 -13.41 67.59
C TYR A 5 62.23 -13.48 66.84
N ASP A 6 63.28 -12.90 67.45
CA ASP A 6 64.70 -13.37 67.57
C ASP A 6 65.77 -13.44 66.42
N TYR A 7 67.04 -13.45 66.90
CA TYR A 7 68.39 -13.62 66.26
C TYR A 7 68.88 -12.54 65.25
N ALA A 8 70.04 -11.86 65.35
CA ALA A 8 71.40 -12.08 65.95
C ALA A 8 72.31 -13.01 65.10
N THR A 9 73.66 -12.91 65.00
CA THR A 9 74.81 -12.32 65.78
C THR A 9 75.97 -11.97 64.79
N THR A 10 77.09 -11.24 65.05
CA THR A 10 77.60 -10.43 66.21
C THR A 10 78.39 -9.16 65.71
N GLU A 11 79.69 -9.13 65.37
CA GLU A 11 80.96 -8.91 66.17
C GLU A 11 81.93 -8.01 65.33
N GLU A 12 82.95 -7.23 65.77
CA GLU A 12 83.47 -6.64 67.04
C GLU A 12 84.08 -5.23 66.67
N SER A 13 85.09 -4.51 67.22
CA SER A 13 86.13 -4.63 68.27
C SER A 13 86.62 -3.25 68.81
N TYR A 14 87.71 -3.21 69.61
CA TYR A 14 88.27 -2.07 70.40
C TYR A 14 89.83 -2.23 70.56
N PRO A 15 90.64 -1.49 71.39
CA PRO A 15 90.50 -0.17 72.08
C PRO A 15 91.77 0.77 72.14
N HIS A 16 91.63 1.90 72.87
CA HIS A 16 92.61 2.56 73.79
C HIS A 16 93.56 3.74 73.37
N SER A 17 94.09 4.39 74.44
CA SER A 17 94.62 5.76 74.64
C SER A 17 96.13 5.73 75.07
N PRO A 18 96.82 6.70 75.76
CA PRO A 18 96.47 8.02 76.34
C PRO A 18 97.54 9.18 76.28
N GLU A 19 97.22 10.33 76.93
CA GLU A 19 98.05 11.31 77.70
C GLU A 19 99.44 11.89 77.23
N ALA A 20 99.68 13.22 77.47
CA ALA A 20 100.68 13.76 78.44
C ALA A 20 101.20 15.24 78.22
N VAL A 21 101.05 16.10 79.25
CA VAL A 21 102.01 17.10 79.84
C VAL A 21 102.62 18.29 79.03
N SER A 22 102.24 19.54 79.42
CA SER A 22 103.01 20.67 80.08
C SER A 22 104.51 21.00 79.73
N PRO A 23 105.13 22.18 80.09
CA PRO A 23 104.76 23.19 81.11
C PRO A 23 105.03 24.71 80.79
N LEU A 24 104.99 25.56 81.85
CA LEU A 24 105.08 27.04 81.89
C LEU A 24 106.52 27.63 81.86
N PHE A 25 106.68 28.96 81.64
CA PHE A 25 107.32 29.99 82.54
C PHE A 25 107.42 31.39 81.87
N LYS A 26 108.06 32.43 82.48
CA LYS A 26 107.48 33.47 83.39
C LYS A 26 108.41 34.72 83.52
N ASN A 27 107.85 35.94 83.50
CA ASN A 27 108.34 37.24 84.05
C ASN A 27 109.78 37.84 83.84
N ASN A 28 109.79 39.09 83.33
CA ASN A 28 110.42 40.33 83.89
C ASN A 28 111.94 40.71 83.84
N LEU A 29 112.12 42.03 83.63
CA LEU A 29 113.09 42.99 84.24
C LEU A 29 114.56 43.14 83.74
N SER A 30 114.78 44.25 83.01
CA SER A 30 115.89 45.22 83.10
C SER A 30 117.37 44.80 82.91
N ARG A 31 118.05 45.45 81.95
CA ARG A 31 119.02 46.55 82.18
C ARG A 31 119.41 47.26 80.87
N PHE A 32 120.10 48.40 80.97
CA PHE A 32 120.25 49.43 79.91
C PHE A 32 121.44 49.22 78.93
N ASN A 33 121.40 49.97 77.82
CA ASN A 33 122.50 50.29 76.89
C ASN A 33 123.14 49.16 76.05
N LEU A 34 122.41 48.69 75.02
CA LEU A 34 122.99 48.12 73.78
C LEU A 34 121.96 48.10 72.62
N ASN A 35 121.19 49.19 72.48
CA ASN A 35 119.73 49.06 72.27
C ASN A 35 119.17 49.22 70.83
N ASN A 36 120.00 49.32 69.77
CA ASN A 36 119.49 49.60 68.40
C ASN A 36 119.62 48.48 67.35
N MET A 37 120.57 47.53 67.47
CA MET A 37 120.73 46.50 66.41
C MET A 37 119.78 45.30 66.56
N ARG A 38 119.59 44.77 67.78
CA ARG A 38 118.76 43.56 68.00
C ARG A 38 117.26 43.73 67.73
N LYS A 39 116.71 44.96 67.81
CA LYS A 39 115.29 45.19 67.47
C LYS A 39 115.04 45.01 65.96
N GLU A 40 116.01 45.39 65.12
CA GLU A 40 115.91 45.27 63.66
C GLU A 40 115.84 43.79 63.22
N GLU A 41 116.66 42.92 63.81
CA GLU A 41 116.67 41.48 63.53
C GLU A 41 115.39 40.77 64.02
N LEU A 42 114.91 41.10 65.22
CA LEU A 42 113.70 40.52 65.79
C LEU A 42 112.43 40.90 65.00
N LEU A 43 112.37 42.13 64.48
CA LEU A 43 111.29 42.57 63.60
C LEU A 43 111.38 41.89 62.22
N LYS A 44 112.57 41.70 61.64
CA LYS A 44 112.73 40.92 60.39
C LYS A 44 112.31 39.46 60.55
N PHE A 45 112.63 38.82 61.68
CA PHE A 45 112.20 37.46 61.97
C PHE A 45 110.67 37.35 62.10
N THR A 46 110.05 38.24 62.89
CA THR A 46 108.57 38.24 63.07
C THR A 46 107.82 38.69 61.81
N LEU A 47 108.44 39.48 60.94
CA LEU A 47 107.94 39.77 59.60
C LEU A 47 107.89 38.50 58.73
N GLN A 48 109.00 37.76 58.67
CA GLN A 48 109.10 36.51 57.91
C GLN A 48 108.13 35.44 58.43
N GLU A 49 107.93 35.36 59.75
CA GLU A 49 106.93 34.49 60.36
C GLU A 49 105.49 34.87 59.96
N ALA A 50 105.18 36.17 59.95
CA ALA A 50 103.87 36.68 59.54
C ALA A 50 103.60 36.49 58.04
N GLU A 51 104.59 36.74 57.17
CA GLU A 51 104.50 36.48 55.73
C GLU A 51 104.35 34.98 55.43
N SER A 52 105.03 34.11 56.20
CA SER A 52 104.85 32.65 56.10
C SER A 52 103.43 32.21 56.49
N LYS A 53 102.86 32.79 57.56
CA LYS A 53 101.47 32.54 57.97
C LYS A 53 100.46 33.06 56.94
N LEU A 54 100.72 34.21 56.30
CA LEU A 54 99.89 34.73 55.21
C LEU A 54 99.82 33.75 54.04
N VAL A 55 100.94 33.15 53.64
CA VAL A 55 100.99 32.13 52.57
C VAL A 55 100.23 30.88 52.98
N ALA A 56 100.36 30.42 54.24
CA ALA A 56 99.64 29.24 54.74
C ALA A 56 98.10 29.42 54.70
N VAL A 57 97.57 30.55 55.19
CA VAL A 57 96.12 30.82 55.18
C VAL A 57 95.59 31.03 53.75
N GLN A 58 96.37 31.67 52.86
CA GLN A 58 96.02 31.72 51.44
C GLN A 58 95.99 30.33 50.77
N GLY A 59 96.88 29.42 51.18
CA GLY A 59 96.84 28.01 50.76
C GLY A 59 95.57 27.32 51.22
N GLN A 60 95.20 27.48 52.49
CA GLN A 60 93.96 26.93 53.06
C GLN A 60 92.71 27.45 52.35
N LYS A 61 92.61 28.76 52.06
CA LYS A 61 91.49 29.32 51.28
C LYS A 61 91.34 28.62 49.92
N ARG A 62 92.43 28.42 49.16
CA ARG A 62 92.37 27.72 47.86
C ARG A 62 91.87 26.28 47.96
N ILE A 63 92.23 25.58 49.04
CA ILE A 63 91.76 24.19 49.31
C ILE A 63 90.26 24.18 49.62
N ILE A 64 89.77 25.15 50.42
CA ILE A 64 88.33 25.32 50.70
C ILE A 64 87.55 25.56 49.40
N CYS A 65 87.97 26.51 48.56
CA CYS A 65 87.29 26.83 47.31
C CYS A 65 87.25 25.64 46.31
N ARG A 66 88.33 24.84 46.25
CA ARG A 66 88.34 23.61 45.43
C ARG A 66 87.35 22.56 45.98
N THR A 67 87.38 22.32 47.29
CA THR A 67 86.51 21.33 47.96
C THR A 67 85.02 21.69 47.84
N LEU A 68 84.69 22.98 47.89
CA LEU A 68 83.36 23.51 47.61
C LEU A 68 82.89 23.11 46.20
N LYS A 69 83.71 23.40 45.18
CA LYS A 69 83.37 23.11 43.78
C LYS A 69 83.16 21.62 43.53
N GLU A 70 84.10 20.78 43.95
CA GLU A 70 84.03 19.33 43.74
C GLU A 70 82.76 18.70 44.35
N LYS A 71 82.30 19.19 45.52
CA LYS A 71 81.07 18.71 46.14
C LYS A 71 79.80 19.32 45.54
N SER A 72 79.82 20.60 45.16
CA SER A 72 78.70 21.25 44.46
C SER A 72 78.44 20.56 43.10
N ASP A 73 79.50 20.30 42.32
CA ASP A 73 79.42 19.59 41.04
C ASP A 73 78.78 18.19 41.19
N ILE A 74 79.06 17.45 42.28
CA ILE A 74 78.42 16.15 42.58
C ILE A 74 76.92 16.30 42.85
N ILE A 75 76.53 17.24 43.72
CA ILE A 75 75.12 17.46 44.10
C ILE A 75 74.30 17.95 42.89
N LEU A 76 74.84 18.86 42.08
CA LEU A 76 74.22 19.35 40.85
C LEU A 76 73.99 18.22 39.82
N ASN A 77 74.92 17.27 39.69
CA ASN A 77 74.73 16.09 38.84
C ASN A 77 73.59 15.18 39.35
N CYS A 78 73.45 15.00 40.67
CA CYS A 78 72.34 14.26 41.26
C CYS A 78 70.98 14.93 41.00
N ILE A 79 70.90 16.26 41.14
CA ILE A 79 69.70 17.05 40.82
C ILE A 79 69.35 16.92 39.33
N GLN A 80 70.33 17.11 38.43
CA GLN A 80 70.10 17.04 36.99
C GLN A 80 69.66 15.64 36.53
N LYS A 81 70.18 14.57 37.17
CA LYS A 81 69.74 13.19 36.93
C LYS A 81 68.28 13.00 37.35
N ASN A 82 67.91 13.37 38.57
CA ASN A 82 66.53 13.19 39.05
C ASN A 82 65.51 14.02 38.23
N ARG A 83 65.86 15.24 37.78
CA ARG A 83 65.01 16.04 36.88
C ARG A 83 64.72 15.32 35.55
N LYS A 84 65.74 14.67 34.94
CA LYS A 84 65.57 13.84 33.73
C LYS A 84 64.77 12.55 33.97
N ASP A 85 64.68 12.07 35.20
CA ASP A 85 63.85 10.90 35.53
C ASP A 85 62.39 11.31 35.82
N ILE A 86 62.14 12.51 36.37
CA ILE A 86 60.81 13.13 36.46
C ILE A 86 60.20 13.35 35.06
N GLU A 87 60.96 13.97 34.15
CA GLU A 87 60.53 14.23 32.76
C GLU A 87 60.03 12.93 32.05
N LYS A 88 60.70 11.79 32.30
CA LYS A 88 60.28 10.48 31.76
C LYS A 88 59.01 9.92 32.42
N LEU A 89 58.75 10.25 33.69
CA LEU A 89 57.54 9.84 34.40
C LEU A 89 56.35 10.65 33.94
N GLU A 90 56.50 11.96 33.76
CA GLU A 90 55.46 12.87 33.25
C GLU A 90 55.01 12.45 31.84
N ASN A 91 55.96 12.19 30.94
CA ASN A 91 55.69 11.64 29.60
C ASN A 91 54.98 10.26 29.64
N GLN A 92 55.20 9.44 30.67
CA GLN A 92 54.50 8.16 30.84
C GLN A 92 53.08 8.33 31.42
N ILE A 93 52.90 9.25 32.37
CA ILE A 93 51.60 9.60 32.96
C ILE A 93 50.69 10.17 31.85
N GLN A 94 51.13 11.21 31.13
CA GLN A 94 50.36 11.84 30.06
C GLN A 94 49.95 10.85 28.96
N LYS A 95 50.81 9.86 28.65
CA LYS A 95 50.51 8.77 27.71
C LYS A 95 49.49 7.75 28.26
N LEU A 96 49.42 7.53 29.57
CA LEU A 96 48.41 6.68 30.19
C LEU A 96 47.07 7.42 30.36
N GLU A 97 47.08 8.72 30.67
CA GLU A 97 45.89 9.55 30.76
C GLU A 97 45.19 9.73 29.42
N SER A 98 45.93 10.02 28.34
CA SER A 98 45.39 10.12 26.98
C SER A 98 44.82 8.78 26.49
N ASN A 99 45.45 7.66 26.84
CA ASN A 99 44.89 6.32 26.62
C ASN A 99 43.62 6.07 27.47
N SER A 100 43.57 6.55 28.71
CA SER A 100 42.37 6.44 29.57
C SER A 100 41.20 7.25 29.03
N ALA A 101 41.44 8.49 28.59
CA ALA A 101 40.43 9.37 28.00
C ALA A 101 39.87 8.82 26.67
N THR A 102 40.73 8.28 25.80
CA THR A 102 40.30 7.62 24.56
C THR A 102 39.53 6.32 24.83
N MET A 103 39.94 5.53 25.83
CA MET A 103 39.18 4.36 26.32
C MET A 103 37.78 4.75 26.81
N ALA A 104 37.67 5.78 27.66
CA ALA A 104 36.41 6.28 28.21
C ALA A 104 35.46 6.79 27.11
N ASN A 105 35.98 7.56 26.15
CA ASN A 105 35.20 8.02 24.99
C ASN A 105 34.75 6.86 24.10
N THR A 106 35.58 5.82 23.94
CA THR A 106 35.21 4.61 23.18
C THR A 106 34.09 3.84 23.88
N ILE A 107 34.16 3.67 25.20
CA ILE A 107 33.09 3.06 26.00
C ILE A 107 31.79 3.87 25.89
N LYS A 108 31.87 5.21 25.99
CA LYS A 108 30.72 6.12 25.85
C LYS A 108 30.07 6.00 24.46
N ARG A 109 30.87 5.95 23.38
CA ARG A 109 30.40 5.78 21.99
C ARG A 109 29.75 4.41 21.76
N HIS A 110 30.39 3.33 22.23
CA HIS A 110 29.86 1.97 22.14
C HIS A 110 28.55 1.80 22.93
N ASN A 111 28.45 2.38 24.13
CA ASN A 111 27.21 2.35 24.91
C ASN A 111 26.09 3.17 24.25
N LYS A 112 26.40 4.34 23.66
CA LYS A 112 25.43 5.09 22.84
C LYS A 112 24.92 4.24 21.67
N LEU A 113 25.80 3.62 20.89
CA LEU A 113 25.43 2.76 19.76
C LEU A 113 24.52 1.60 20.20
N LYS A 114 24.73 1.02 21.40
CA LYS A 114 23.84 -0.02 21.96
C LYS A 114 22.47 0.52 22.37
N VAL A 115 22.38 1.74 22.91
CA VAL A 115 21.10 2.39 23.22
C VAL A 115 20.33 2.75 21.95
N ASP A 116 21.02 3.28 20.93
CA ASP A 116 20.39 3.65 19.67
C ASP A 116 19.93 2.41 18.87
N ALA A 117 20.72 1.34 18.87
CA ALA A 117 20.30 0.03 18.33
C ALA A 117 19.13 -0.58 19.13
N PHE A 118 19.06 -0.37 20.45
CA PHE A 118 17.92 -0.84 21.25
C PHE A 118 16.64 -0.06 20.95
N LYS A 119 16.72 1.27 20.76
CA LYS A 119 15.58 2.07 20.27
C LYS A 119 15.09 1.58 18.92
N ALA A 120 16.00 1.30 17.98
CA ALA A 120 15.64 0.73 16.67
C ALA A 120 14.96 -0.65 16.80
N ALA A 121 15.36 -1.48 17.77
CA ALA A 121 14.76 -2.79 18.05
C ALA A 121 13.39 -2.70 18.77
N LEU A 122 13.13 -1.63 19.54
CA LEU A 122 11.81 -1.38 20.13
C LEU A 122 10.83 -0.73 19.16
N LYS A 123 11.32 -0.01 18.14
CA LYS A 123 10.47 0.73 17.19
C LYS A 123 9.29 -0.10 16.63
N PRO A 124 9.46 -1.36 16.17
CA PRO A 124 8.33 -2.14 15.65
C PRO A 124 7.17 -2.37 16.65
N LEU A 125 7.43 -2.38 17.96
CA LEU A 125 6.38 -2.43 18.99
C LEU A 125 5.68 -1.08 19.15
N GLN A 126 6.40 0.03 18.98
CA GLN A 126 5.82 1.38 19.01
C GLN A 126 4.96 1.63 17.76
N ASP A 127 5.46 1.25 16.57
CA ASP A 127 4.73 1.32 15.30
C ASP A 127 3.43 0.49 15.36
N VAL A 128 3.43 -0.66 16.05
CA VAL A 128 2.24 -1.50 16.30
C VAL A 128 1.26 -0.84 17.28
N ILE A 129 1.73 -0.17 18.33
CA ILE A 129 0.85 0.56 19.27
C ILE A 129 0.18 1.74 18.55
N GLU A 130 0.91 2.51 17.72
CA GLU A 130 0.36 3.59 16.91
C GLU A 130 -0.66 3.07 15.87
N MET A 131 -0.42 1.89 15.29
CA MET A 131 -1.37 1.22 14.39
C MET A 131 -2.66 0.79 15.12
N LEU A 132 -2.56 0.31 16.36
CA LEU A 132 -3.71 -0.06 17.18
C LEU A 132 -4.50 1.19 17.63
N GLU A 133 -3.80 2.26 18.04
CA GLU A 133 -4.45 3.52 18.43
C GLU A 133 -5.15 4.22 17.25
N THR A 134 -4.53 4.25 16.07
CA THR A 134 -5.19 4.77 14.86
C THR A 134 -6.39 3.92 14.46
N SER A 135 -6.31 2.59 14.58
CA SER A 135 -7.45 1.68 14.35
C SER A 135 -8.60 1.92 15.34
N LYS A 136 -8.30 2.05 16.64
CA LYS A 136 -9.25 2.39 17.71
C LYS A 136 -10.03 3.67 17.38
N ASN A 137 -9.30 4.74 17.04
CA ASN A 137 -9.87 6.02 16.62
C ASN A 137 -10.76 5.95 15.36
N GLU A 138 -10.58 4.97 14.47
CA GLU A 138 -11.53 4.74 13.37
C GLU A 138 -12.82 4.05 13.83
N TYR A 139 -12.74 3.11 14.77
CA TYR A 139 -13.91 2.40 15.29
C TYR A 139 -14.79 3.31 16.14
N ASP A 140 -14.21 4.20 16.95
CA ASP A 140 -14.98 5.22 17.69
C ASP A 140 -15.77 6.13 16.74
N LYS A 141 -15.15 6.61 15.65
CA LYS A 141 -15.82 7.41 14.61
C LYS A 141 -16.91 6.63 13.86
N LYS A 142 -16.73 5.32 13.64
CA LYS A 142 -17.77 4.45 13.06
C LYS A 142 -18.96 4.33 14.02
N ILE A 143 -18.72 4.14 15.32
CA ILE A 143 -19.76 4.08 16.36
C ILE A 143 -20.53 5.40 16.44
N GLU A 144 -19.84 6.55 16.52
CA GLU A 144 -20.46 7.88 16.53
C GLU A 144 -21.34 8.11 15.28
N SER A 145 -20.85 7.74 14.09
CA SER A 145 -21.63 7.83 12.84
C SER A 145 -22.89 6.96 12.88
N ILE A 146 -22.83 5.78 13.49
CA ILE A 146 -23.99 4.88 13.67
C ILE A 146 -24.98 5.48 14.69
N ASP A 147 -24.52 6.03 15.81
CA ASP A 147 -25.39 6.68 16.80
C ASP A 147 -26.13 7.90 16.22
N ILE A 148 -25.48 8.71 15.38
CA ILE A 148 -26.12 9.81 14.65
C ILE A 148 -27.22 9.28 13.72
N LYS A 149 -26.98 8.18 12.99
CA LYS A 149 -28.01 7.54 12.15
C LYS A 149 -29.18 6.99 12.97
N LEU A 150 -28.91 6.26 14.06
CA LEU A 150 -29.93 5.70 14.96
C LEU A 150 -30.81 6.79 15.59
N LYS A 151 -30.23 7.95 15.93
CA LYS A 151 -30.96 9.14 16.40
C LYS A 151 -31.87 9.73 15.31
N ASN A 152 -31.37 9.84 14.08
CA ASN A 152 -32.15 10.34 12.94
C ASN A 152 -33.30 9.39 12.56
N LEU A 153 -33.06 8.07 12.53
CA LEU A 153 -34.08 7.05 12.29
C LEU A 153 -35.14 7.02 13.41
N SER A 154 -34.74 7.25 14.66
CA SER A 154 -35.71 7.34 15.76
C SER A 154 -36.59 8.59 15.65
N LYS A 155 -36.09 9.69 15.10
CA LYS A 155 -36.91 10.87 14.80
C LYS A 155 -37.93 10.58 13.69
N THR A 156 -37.51 9.98 12.57
CA THR A 156 -38.44 9.63 11.49
C THR A 156 -39.43 8.53 11.90
N GLU A 157 -39.05 7.61 12.79
CA GLU A 157 -39.99 6.67 13.42
C GLU A 157 -41.11 7.40 14.18
N THR A 158 -40.79 8.39 15.02
CA THR A 158 -41.82 9.19 15.73
C THR A 158 -42.70 10.01 14.79
N GLU A 159 -42.14 10.53 13.69
CA GLU A 159 -42.88 11.29 12.68
C GLU A 159 -43.85 10.39 11.89
N ILE A 160 -43.42 9.19 11.49
CA ILE A 160 -44.27 8.19 10.82
C ILE A 160 -45.39 7.72 11.75
N LEU A 161 -45.11 7.52 13.05
CA LEU A 161 -46.12 7.13 14.04
C LEU A 161 -47.19 8.20 14.22
N SER A 162 -46.81 9.48 14.37
CA SER A 162 -47.76 10.60 14.49
C SER A 162 -48.71 10.67 13.29
N ASN A 163 -48.17 10.58 12.07
CA ASN A 163 -48.97 10.64 10.84
C ASN A 163 -49.88 9.39 10.69
N LEU A 164 -49.44 8.23 11.18
CA LEU A 164 -50.23 6.99 11.18
C LEU A 164 -51.39 7.04 12.18
N GLU A 165 -51.24 7.75 13.31
CA GLU A 165 -52.33 7.98 14.26
C GLU A 165 -53.38 8.97 13.70
N GLU A 166 -52.95 10.07 13.08
CA GLU A 166 -53.84 11.00 12.37
C GLU A 166 -54.67 10.27 11.30
N LYS A 167 -54.02 9.46 10.45
CA LYS A 167 -54.68 8.70 9.39
C LYS A 167 -55.65 7.64 9.91
N LYS A 168 -55.37 7.01 11.06
CA LYS A 168 -56.34 6.13 11.75
C LYS A 168 -57.53 6.91 12.31
N LEU A 169 -57.35 8.16 12.74
CA LEU A 169 -58.45 9.00 13.21
C LEU A 169 -59.36 9.39 12.03
N GLU A 170 -58.77 9.71 10.87
CA GLU A 170 -59.48 9.88 9.60
C GLU A 170 -60.33 8.63 9.26
N GLU A 171 -59.73 7.42 9.28
CA GLU A 171 -60.42 6.14 9.03
C GLU A 171 -61.65 5.93 9.93
N ASN A 172 -61.52 6.26 11.23
CA ASN A 172 -62.59 6.16 12.20
C ASN A 172 -63.73 7.17 11.96
N THR A 173 -63.44 8.37 11.46
CA THR A 173 -64.49 9.34 11.10
C THR A 173 -65.26 8.93 9.84
N ILE A 174 -64.56 8.44 8.82
CA ILE A 174 -65.17 7.90 7.59
C ILE A 174 -66.06 6.69 7.92
N THR A 175 -65.58 5.78 8.78
CA THR A 175 -66.35 4.59 9.19
C THR A 175 -67.69 4.97 9.82
N LYS A 176 -67.72 5.94 10.73
CA LYS A 176 -68.98 6.43 11.36
C LYS A 176 -69.93 7.09 10.36
N GLN A 177 -69.42 7.81 9.37
CA GLN A 177 -70.24 8.42 8.31
C GLN A 177 -70.85 7.36 7.38
N LYS A 178 -70.11 6.28 7.12
CA LYS A 178 -70.59 5.09 6.41
C LYS A 178 -71.65 4.31 7.20
N GLU A 179 -71.49 4.15 8.52
CA GLU A 179 -72.49 3.52 9.40
C GLU A 179 -73.83 4.25 9.37
N ALA A 180 -73.82 5.59 9.49
CA ALA A 180 -75.03 6.40 9.37
C ALA A 180 -75.73 6.25 8.01
N LEU A 181 -74.96 6.07 6.93
CA LEU A 181 -75.49 5.87 5.58
C LEU A 181 -76.03 4.44 5.36
N ILE A 182 -75.50 3.44 6.07
CA ILE A 182 -76.08 2.08 6.10
C ILE A 182 -77.47 2.12 6.76
N GLY A 183 -77.62 2.80 7.89
CA GLY A 183 -78.93 2.96 8.55
C GLY A 183 -80.01 3.58 7.63
N ALA A 184 -79.62 4.55 6.79
CA ALA A 184 -80.52 5.14 5.80
C ALA A 184 -80.88 4.19 4.63
N LEU A 185 -80.05 3.18 4.34
CA LEU A 185 -80.40 2.12 3.39
C LEU A 185 -81.33 1.07 4.02
N ASP A 186 -81.11 0.74 5.29
CA ASP A 186 -81.95 -0.19 6.05
C ASP A 186 -83.38 0.37 6.26
N GLU A 187 -83.52 1.69 6.45
CA GLU A 187 -84.83 2.36 6.48
C GLU A 187 -85.61 2.18 5.16
N ILE A 188 -84.93 2.23 4.00
CA ILE A 188 -85.55 1.96 2.70
C ILE A 188 -85.84 0.47 2.51
N ALA A 189 -85.01 -0.42 3.06
CA ALA A 189 -85.27 -1.87 3.06
C ALA A 189 -86.54 -2.23 3.85
N ILE A 190 -86.82 -1.52 4.95
CA ILE A 190 -88.01 -1.71 5.79
C ILE A 190 -89.26 -1.07 5.15
N THR A 191 -89.16 0.16 4.65
CA THR A 191 -90.30 0.91 4.09
C THR A 191 -90.69 0.45 2.67
N HIS A 192 -89.73 0.02 1.86
CA HIS A 192 -89.90 -0.31 0.45
C HIS A 192 -89.21 -1.63 0.03
N PRO A 193 -89.44 -2.76 0.74
CA PRO A 193 -88.66 -3.99 0.60
C PRO A 193 -88.62 -4.58 -0.81
N TRP A 194 -89.69 -4.46 -1.59
CA TRP A 194 -89.74 -4.97 -2.97
C TRP A 194 -88.82 -4.20 -3.93
N TYR A 195 -88.84 -2.87 -3.87
CA TYR A 195 -87.97 -2.03 -4.69
C TYR A 195 -86.51 -2.11 -4.25
N TYR A 196 -86.28 -2.18 -2.93
CA TYR A 196 -84.96 -2.45 -2.37
C TYR A 196 -84.40 -3.77 -2.90
N ARG A 197 -85.17 -4.87 -2.79
CA ARG A 197 -84.74 -6.20 -3.23
C ARG A 197 -84.44 -6.28 -4.73
N GLU A 198 -85.31 -5.72 -5.59
CA GLU A 198 -85.05 -5.66 -7.04
C GLU A 198 -83.79 -4.83 -7.38
N TYR A 199 -83.65 -3.65 -6.77
CA TYR A 199 -82.51 -2.78 -7.01
C TYR A 199 -81.19 -3.45 -6.57
N VAL A 200 -81.19 -4.09 -5.40
CA VAL A 200 -80.03 -4.80 -4.87
C VAL A 200 -79.65 -5.98 -5.77
N THR A 201 -80.59 -6.86 -6.16
CA THR A 201 -80.22 -8.02 -7.00
C THR A 201 -79.77 -7.62 -8.40
N ASP A 202 -80.40 -6.62 -9.04
CA ASP A 202 -79.97 -6.09 -10.36
C ASP A 202 -78.69 -5.22 -10.25
N LYS A 203 -78.25 -4.81 -9.05
CA LYS A 203 -76.94 -4.16 -8.83
C LYS A 203 -75.84 -5.18 -8.52
N GLU A 204 -76.05 -6.08 -7.57
CA GLU A 204 -75.10 -7.13 -7.19
C GLU A 204 -74.71 -7.99 -8.40
N THR A 205 -75.70 -8.43 -9.19
CA THR A 205 -75.43 -9.21 -10.42
C THR A 205 -74.67 -8.42 -11.48
N LYS A 206 -74.89 -7.10 -11.62
CA LYS A 206 -74.07 -6.23 -12.49
C LYS A 206 -72.65 -6.10 -11.97
N GLU A 207 -72.46 -5.91 -10.67
CA GLU A 207 -71.11 -5.82 -10.07
C GLU A 207 -70.34 -7.14 -10.22
N VAL A 208 -71.00 -8.28 -10.09
CA VAL A 208 -70.41 -9.60 -10.39
C VAL A 208 -70.07 -9.72 -11.89
N LEU A 209 -70.95 -9.28 -12.80
CA LEU A 209 -70.66 -9.28 -14.24
C LEU A 209 -69.52 -8.32 -14.63
N ILE A 210 -69.38 -7.18 -13.96
CA ILE A 210 -68.23 -6.26 -14.13
C ILE A 210 -66.95 -6.96 -13.67
N LYS A 211 -66.93 -7.50 -12.44
CA LYS A 211 -65.77 -8.24 -11.89
C LYS A 211 -65.35 -9.41 -12.79
N ILE A 212 -66.31 -10.18 -13.33
CA ILE A 212 -66.05 -11.28 -14.28
C ILE A 212 -65.46 -10.74 -15.60
N ARG A 213 -65.94 -9.61 -16.11
CA ARG A 213 -65.40 -8.99 -17.33
C ARG A 213 -64.00 -8.39 -17.14
N ASP A 214 -63.72 -7.82 -15.97
CA ASP A 214 -62.39 -7.31 -15.64
C ASP A 214 -61.39 -8.45 -15.43
N GLN A 215 -61.80 -9.53 -14.76
CA GLN A 215 -61.04 -10.79 -14.69
C GLN A 215 -60.76 -11.34 -16.09
N LYS A 216 -61.78 -11.40 -16.97
CA LYS A 216 -61.66 -11.85 -18.37
C LYS A 216 -60.69 -10.97 -19.16
N LYS A 217 -60.77 -9.64 -19.01
CA LYS A 217 -59.89 -8.67 -19.65
C LYS A 217 -58.43 -8.81 -19.18
N HIS A 218 -58.22 -8.96 -17.87
CA HIS A 218 -56.89 -9.19 -17.31
C HIS A 218 -56.32 -10.55 -17.78
N GLN A 219 -57.11 -11.61 -17.77
CA GLN A 219 -56.68 -12.93 -18.24
C GLN A 219 -56.32 -12.95 -19.73
N ILE A 220 -57.02 -12.16 -20.56
CA ILE A 220 -56.67 -11.96 -21.98
C ILE A 220 -55.36 -11.16 -22.11
N ALA A 221 -55.13 -10.13 -21.29
CA ALA A 221 -53.87 -9.39 -21.29
C ALA A 221 -52.68 -10.29 -20.91
N ASN A 222 -52.82 -11.11 -19.87
CA ASN A 222 -51.79 -12.04 -19.41
C ASN A 222 -51.48 -13.13 -20.47
N LEU A 223 -52.49 -13.60 -21.21
CA LEU A 223 -52.29 -14.51 -22.35
C LEU A 223 -51.48 -13.84 -23.48
N ASN A 224 -51.84 -12.61 -23.87
CA ASN A 224 -51.12 -11.85 -24.90
C ASN A 224 -49.66 -11.57 -24.48
N GLU A 225 -49.39 -11.36 -23.20
CA GLU A 225 -48.03 -11.20 -22.66
C GLU A 225 -47.23 -12.52 -22.77
N ILE A 226 -47.83 -13.65 -22.42
CA ILE A 226 -47.18 -14.97 -22.56
C ILE A 226 -46.92 -15.32 -24.04
N ASP A 227 -47.85 -15.02 -24.95
CA ASP A 227 -47.62 -15.21 -26.39
C ASP A 227 -46.43 -14.36 -26.90
N SER A 228 -46.33 -13.10 -26.48
CA SER A 228 -45.17 -12.23 -26.77
C SER A 228 -43.85 -12.80 -26.25
N ILE A 229 -43.85 -13.38 -25.03
CA ILE A 229 -42.68 -14.05 -24.44
C ILE A 229 -42.32 -15.32 -25.22
N ILE A 230 -43.29 -16.12 -25.66
CA ILE A 230 -43.06 -17.34 -26.45
C ILE A 230 -42.47 -17.01 -27.83
N ASP A 231 -42.97 -15.96 -28.50
CA ASP A 231 -42.42 -15.48 -29.77
C ASP A 231 -40.96 -15.00 -29.62
N GLU A 232 -40.65 -14.27 -28.55
CA GLU A 232 -39.30 -13.78 -28.29
C GLU A 232 -38.32 -14.91 -27.94
N LEU A 233 -38.71 -15.85 -27.08
CA LEU A 233 -37.93 -17.08 -26.82
C LEU A 233 -37.74 -17.92 -28.10
N THR A 234 -38.71 -17.89 -29.02
CA THR A 234 -38.60 -18.57 -30.32
C THR A 234 -37.55 -17.91 -31.21
N LYS A 235 -37.53 -16.58 -31.33
CA LYS A 235 -36.48 -15.83 -32.04
C LYS A 235 -35.09 -16.09 -31.45
N GLN A 236 -34.96 -16.04 -30.14
CA GLN A 236 -33.67 -16.31 -29.47
C GLN A 236 -33.21 -17.76 -29.69
N SER A 237 -34.15 -18.73 -29.69
CA SER A 237 -33.84 -20.13 -30.03
C SER A 237 -33.44 -20.34 -31.49
N THR A 238 -33.92 -19.55 -32.45
CA THR A 238 -33.50 -19.67 -33.87
C THR A 238 -32.15 -19.00 -34.10
N ILE A 239 -31.91 -17.83 -33.49
CA ILE A 239 -30.61 -17.15 -33.53
C ILE A 239 -29.51 -18.06 -32.94
N LEU A 240 -29.71 -18.60 -31.73
CA LEU A 240 -28.71 -19.48 -31.11
C LEU A 240 -28.47 -20.78 -31.88
N ALA A 241 -29.49 -21.34 -32.55
CA ALA A 241 -29.30 -22.51 -33.41
C ALA A 241 -28.40 -22.16 -34.61
N HIS A 242 -28.71 -21.08 -35.32
CA HIS A 242 -27.90 -20.60 -36.45
C HIS A 242 -26.46 -20.26 -36.04
N ASP A 243 -26.28 -19.63 -34.87
CA ASP A 243 -24.98 -19.33 -34.26
C ASP A 243 -24.13 -20.58 -33.96
N ILE A 244 -24.77 -21.70 -33.58
CA ILE A 244 -24.11 -22.99 -33.34
C ILE A 244 -23.76 -23.65 -34.67
N ASP A 245 -24.66 -23.61 -35.65
CA ASP A 245 -24.44 -24.18 -36.98
C ASP A 245 -23.31 -23.45 -37.72
N ILE A 246 -23.23 -22.12 -37.60
CA ILE A 246 -22.09 -21.32 -38.11
C ILE A 246 -20.78 -21.81 -37.49
N LEU A 247 -20.69 -21.88 -36.16
CA LEU A 247 -19.47 -22.32 -35.47
C LEU A 247 -19.06 -23.76 -35.84
N LYS A 248 -20.04 -24.66 -36.00
CA LYS A 248 -19.78 -26.04 -36.47
C LYS A 248 -19.36 -26.11 -37.94
N SER A 249 -19.84 -25.20 -38.78
CA SER A 249 -19.49 -25.12 -40.21
C SER A 249 -18.15 -24.44 -40.48
N GLN A 250 -17.53 -23.84 -39.45
CA GLN A 250 -16.30 -23.08 -39.59
C GLN A 250 -15.06 -24.00 -39.63
N GLU A 251 -14.92 -24.74 -40.73
CA GLU A 251 -13.69 -25.51 -41.00
C GLU A 251 -12.46 -24.57 -40.96
N ILE A 252 -11.53 -24.87 -40.06
CA ILE A 252 -10.24 -24.17 -39.98
C ILE A 252 -9.52 -24.36 -41.31
N SER A 253 -9.19 -23.27 -42.01
CA SER A 253 -8.54 -23.33 -43.33
C SER A 253 -7.20 -24.08 -43.28
N THR A 254 -7.25 -25.34 -43.73
CA THR A 254 -6.11 -26.26 -43.91
C THR A 254 -5.15 -25.79 -45.01
N GLU A 255 -5.54 -24.78 -45.79
CA GLU A 255 -4.76 -24.16 -46.86
C GLU A 255 -3.49 -23.43 -46.37
N SER A 256 -3.42 -23.14 -45.07
CA SER A 256 -2.23 -22.58 -44.40
C SER A 256 -1.22 -23.68 -44.05
N LEU A 257 -1.69 -24.77 -43.43
CA LEU A 257 -0.90 -25.97 -43.13
C LEU A 257 -0.33 -26.62 -44.40
N SER A 258 -1.14 -26.76 -45.46
CA SER A 258 -0.69 -27.41 -46.70
C SER A 258 0.49 -26.68 -47.36
N LYS A 259 0.52 -25.34 -47.32
CA LYS A 259 1.60 -24.54 -47.89
C LYS A 259 2.92 -24.72 -47.12
N ASN A 260 2.88 -24.84 -45.78
CA ASN A 260 4.08 -25.05 -44.99
C ASN A 260 4.62 -26.50 -45.14
N GLU A 261 3.75 -27.52 -45.14
CA GLU A 261 4.19 -28.91 -45.38
C GLU A 261 4.77 -29.10 -46.80
N ILE A 262 4.28 -28.35 -47.80
CA ILE A 262 4.87 -28.30 -49.15
C ILE A 262 6.27 -27.66 -49.14
N GLU A 263 6.46 -26.52 -48.45
CA GLU A 263 7.77 -25.88 -48.35
C GLU A 263 8.77 -26.76 -47.59
N LEU A 264 8.33 -27.42 -46.50
CA LEU A 264 9.14 -28.40 -45.77
C LEU A 264 9.57 -29.56 -46.67
N THR A 265 8.64 -30.17 -47.42
CA THR A 265 8.95 -31.27 -48.36
C THR A 265 10.01 -30.84 -49.39
N GLN A 266 9.89 -29.65 -49.96
CA GLN A 266 10.87 -29.11 -50.92
C GLN A 266 12.24 -28.85 -50.30
N LEU A 267 12.29 -28.42 -49.03
CA LEU A 267 13.54 -28.26 -48.27
C LEU A 267 14.19 -29.63 -47.97
N GLU A 268 13.41 -30.66 -47.63
CA GLU A 268 13.92 -32.03 -47.43
C GLU A 268 14.49 -32.61 -48.72
N GLU A 269 13.76 -32.50 -49.85
CA GLU A 269 14.24 -32.94 -51.17
C GLU A 269 15.55 -32.24 -51.54
N PHE A 270 15.64 -30.92 -51.34
CA PHE A 270 16.86 -30.15 -51.62
C PHE A 270 18.03 -30.55 -50.70
N LEU A 271 17.80 -30.68 -49.39
CA LEU A 271 18.82 -31.10 -48.43
C LEU A 271 19.37 -32.49 -48.78
N ASN A 272 18.48 -33.44 -49.11
CA ASN A 272 18.88 -34.79 -49.51
C ASN A 272 19.71 -34.79 -50.81
N LEU A 273 19.32 -34.01 -51.83
CA LEU A 273 20.05 -33.88 -53.09
C LEU A 273 21.45 -33.26 -52.90
N GLN A 274 21.57 -32.27 -52.02
CA GLN A 274 22.88 -31.70 -51.67
C GLN A 274 23.74 -32.70 -50.87
N CYS A 275 23.14 -33.50 -49.97
CA CYS A 275 23.88 -34.53 -49.24
C CYS A 275 24.45 -35.59 -50.18
N GLU A 276 23.70 -36.05 -51.19
CA GLU A 276 24.24 -36.92 -52.26
C GLU A 276 25.44 -36.29 -52.98
N THR A 277 25.35 -34.99 -53.28
CA THR A 277 26.41 -34.24 -54.00
C THR A 277 27.72 -34.16 -53.20
N PHE A 278 27.65 -34.13 -51.86
CA PHE A 278 28.81 -34.09 -50.96
C PHE A 278 29.10 -35.44 -50.27
N ALA A 279 28.46 -36.53 -50.70
CA ALA A 279 28.53 -37.87 -50.11
C ALA A 279 28.23 -37.94 -48.59
N GLY A 280 27.42 -36.99 -48.08
CA GLY A 280 26.93 -36.96 -46.70
C GLY A 280 25.65 -37.80 -46.50
N PRO A 281 25.28 -38.08 -45.23
CA PRO A 281 24.06 -38.84 -44.91
C PRO A 281 22.79 -38.05 -45.26
N LYS A 282 21.71 -38.74 -45.64
CA LYS A 282 20.42 -38.11 -45.92
C LYS A 282 19.63 -37.80 -44.65
N LEU A 283 18.80 -36.75 -44.69
CA LEU A 283 17.93 -36.38 -43.59
C LEU A 283 16.93 -37.51 -43.26
N SER A 284 16.39 -38.17 -44.29
CA SER A 284 15.50 -39.33 -44.15
C SER A 284 16.20 -40.57 -43.58
N GLU A 285 17.50 -40.74 -43.84
CA GLU A 285 18.32 -41.79 -43.22
C GLU A 285 18.50 -41.52 -41.72
N ILE A 286 18.80 -40.26 -41.33
CA ILE A 286 18.90 -39.85 -39.92
C ILE A 286 17.56 -39.99 -39.18
N ILE A 287 16.43 -39.64 -39.80
CA ILE A 287 15.08 -39.86 -39.22
C ILE A 287 14.86 -41.36 -38.96
N SER A 288 15.20 -42.22 -39.92
CA SER A 288 15.06 -43.67 -39.79
C SER A 288 16.00 -44.26 -38.72
N GLU A 289 17.25 -43.79 -38.67
CA GLU A 289 18.26 -44.17 -37.68
C GLU A 289 17.79 -43.80 -36.26
N LEU A 290 17.30 -42.57 -36.04
CA LEU A 290 16.82 -42.14 -34.72
C LEU A 290 15.54 -42.87 -34.28
N CYS A 291 14.62 -43.14 -35.21
CA CYS A 291 13.44 -43.96 -34.91
C CYS A 291 13.80 -45.40 -34.54
N THR A 292 14.78 -46.00 -35.21
CA THR A 292 15.21 -47.39 -34.96
C THR A 292 16.09 -47.52 -33.71
N LEU A 293 17.06 -46.62 -33.50
CA LEU A 293 17.87 -46.56 -32.27
C LEU A 293 17.01 -46.32 -31.01
N GLY A 294 15.93 -45.54 -31.14
CA GLY A 294 14.98 -45.30 -30.05
C GLY A 294 14.02 -46.47 -29.75
N ASN A 295 14.11 -47.60 -30.48
CA ASN A 295 13.10 -48.66 -30.49
C ASN A 295 11.66 -48.13 -30.72
N PHE A 296 11.49 -47.03 -31.45
CA PHE A 296 10.21 -46.35 -31.55
C PHE A 296 9.24 -47.12 -32.47
N PRO A 297 8.11 -47.65 -31.95
CA PRO A 297 7.31 -48.61 -32.69
C PRO A 297 6.25 -47.89 -33.55
N ILE A 298 6.69 -47.25 -34.64
CA ILE A 298 5.87 -46.41 -35.55
C ILE A 298 4.50 -47.05 -35.84
N ASN A 299 4.48 -48.31 -36.28
CA ASN A 299 3.24 -49.02 -36.62
C ASN A 299 2.28 -49.16 -35.42
N GLN A 300 2.81 -49.40 -34.21
CA GLN A 300 1.99 -49.53 -33.00
C GLN A 300 1.39 -48.18 -32.58
N MET A 301 2.14 -47.09 -32.74
CA MET A 301 1.66 -45.74 -32.49
C MET A 301 0.60 -45.29 -33.52
N ILE A 302 0.76 -45.66 -34.79
CA ILE A 302 -0.27 -45.47 -35.83
C ILE A 302 -1.57 -46.20 -35.45
N PHE A 303 -1.49 -47.48 -35.04
CA PHE A 303 -2.68 -48.21 -34.58
C PHE A 303 -3.29 -47.63 -33.29
N LYS A 304 -2.48 -47.07 -32.38
CA LYS A 304 -2.95 -46.40 -31.16
C LYS A 304 -3.73 -45.12 -31.48
N GLU A 305 -3.27 -44.31 -32.43
CA GLU A 305 -4.00 -43.13 -32.88
C GLU A 305 -5.25 -43.50 -33.70
N GLN A 306 -5.21 -44.56 -34.52
CA GLN A 306 -6.40 -45.13 -35.15
C GLN A 306 -7.43 -45.57 -34.09
N PHE A 307 -6.99 -46.17 -32.99
CA PHE A 307 -7.88 -46.54 -31.88
C PHE A 307 -8.54 -45.30 -31.25
N ARG A 308 -7.77 -44.22 -31.03
CA ARG A 308 -8.29 -42.94 -30.50
C ARG A 308 -9.31 -42.27 -31.44
N ILE A 309 -9.05 -42.29 -32.75
CA ILE A 309 -9.98 -41.80 -33.78
C ILE A 309 -11.27 -42.64 -33.79
N ILE A 310 -11.15 -43.97 -33.66
CA ILE A 310 -12.29 -44.89 -33.61
C ILE A 310 -13.07 -44.75 -32.29
N GLU A 311 -12.43 -44.40 -31.18
CA GLU A 311 -13.09 -43.98 -29.93
C GLU A 311 -13.90 -42.70 -30.12
N GLN A 312 -13.33 -41.67 -30.75
CA GLN A 312 -14.05 -40.43 -31.04
C GLN A 312 -15.26 -40.67 -31.97
N LYS A 313 -15.11 -41.53 -32.98
CA LYS A 313 -16.23 -41.90 -33.88
C LYS A 313 -17.26 -42.81 -33.24
N GLU A 314 -16.90 -43.65 -32.27
CA GLU A 314 -17.88 -44.38 -31.45
C GLU A 314 -18.76 -43.42 -30.65
N LEU A 315 -18.15 -42.43 -30.00
CA LEU A 315 -18.86 -41.41 -29.22
C LEU A 315 -19.79 -40.56 -30.12
N GLU A 316 -19.33 -40.08 -31.27
CA GLU A 316 -20.20 -39.39 -32.25
C GLU A 316 -21.40 -40.26 -32.66
N ILE A 317 -21.19 -41.56 -32.92
CA ILE A 317 -22.27 -42.47 -33.34
C ILE A 317 -23.27 -42.69 -32.19
N ILE A 318 -22.81 -42.80 -30.94
CA ILE A 318 -23.67 -42.93 -29.75
C ILE A 318 -24.49 -41.65 -29.52
N GLU A 319 -23.88 -40.47 -29.60
CA GLU A 319 -24.60 -39.20 -29.40
C GLU A 319 -25.62 -38.91 -30.49
N ASN A 320 -25.26 -39.12 -31.76
CA ASN A 320 -26.20 -38.99 -32.87
C ASN A 320 -27.36 -40.00 -32.77
N ALA A 321 -27.09 -41.24 -32.36
CA ALA A 321 -28.14 -42.24 -32.15
C ALA A 321 -29.11 -41.86 -31.02
N LYS A 322 -28.60 -41.30 -29.93
CA LYS A 322 -29.44 -40.78 -28.84
C LYS A 322 -30.32 -39.62 -29.28
N TYR A 323 -29.80 -38.71 -30.10
CA TYR A 323 -30.56 -37.58 -30.65
C TYR A 323 -31.68 -38.04 -31.60
N GLU A 324 -31.35 -38.91 -32.55
CA GLU A 324 -32.33 -39.48 -33.50
C GLU A 324 -33.38 -40.33 -32.77
N GLN A 325 -33.00 -41.14 -31.78
CA GLN A 325 -33.96 -41.89 -30.97
C GLN A 325 -34.95 -40.94 -30.26
N GLU A 326 -34.47 -39.88 -29.62
CA GLU A 326 -35.33 -38.88 -28.94
C GLU A 326 -36.25 -38.13 -29.93
N TYR A 327 -35.81 -37.94 -31.18
CA TYR A 327 -36.62 -37.40 -32.27
C TYR A 327 -37.74 -38.37 -32.71
N TYR A 328 -37.40 -39.63 -33.00
CA TYR A 328 -38.39 -40.65 -33.38
C TYR A 328 -39.39 -40.93 -32.26
N GLU A 329 -38.96 -41.00 -30.99
CA GLU A 329 -39.86 -41.19 -29.85
C GLU A 329 -40.90 -40.07 -29.74
N LYS A 330 -40.49 -38.80 -29.86
CA LYS A 330 -41.41 -37.66 -29.84
C LYS A 330 -42.40 -37.69 -31.01
N LEU A 331 -41.90 -37.95 -32.22
CA LEU A 331 -42.75 -38.02 -33.42
C LEU A 331 -43.75 -39.19 -33.33
N MET A 332 -43.35 -40.33 -32.77
CA MET A 332 -44.26 -41.45 -32.52
C MET A 332 -45.31 -41.12 -31.45
N ILE A 333 -44.96 -40.39 -30.39
CA ILE A 333 -45.92 -39.95 -29.36
C ILE A 333 -46.94 -38.96 -29.96
N GLU A 334 -46.49 -37.98 -30.73
CA GLU A 334 -47.37 -36.99 -31.38
C GLU A 334 -48.32 -37.66 -32.38
N LEU A 335 -47.80 -38.54 -33.25
CA LEU A 335 -48.61 -39.29 -34.21
C LEU A 335 -49.56 -40.29 -33.52
N SER A 336 -49.16 -40.92 -32.41
CA SER A 336 -50.05 -41.79 -31.63
C SER A 336 -51.19 -41.01 -31.00
N LYS A 337 -50.92 -39.85 -30.39
CA LYS A 337 -51.95 -38.96 -29.81
C LYS A 337 -52.92 -38.44 -30.88
N ASN A 338 -52.43 -38.07 -32.06
CA ASN A 338 -53.28 -37.68 -33.21
C ASN A 338 -54.17 -38.85 -33.66
N VAL A 339 -53.63 -40.08 -33.69
CA VAL A 339 -54.41 -41.30 -33.98
C VAL A 339 -55.47 -41.55 -32.89
N GLU A 340 -55.14 -41.42 -31.60
CA GLU A 340 -56.09 -41.55 -30.49
C GLU A 340 -57.22 -40.50 -30.54
N GLU A 341 -56.90 -39.24 -30.83
CA GLU A 341 -57.88 -38.16 -30.96
C GLU A 341 -58.84 -38.41 -32.14
N LEU A 342 -58.31 -38.80 -33.30
CA LEU A 342 -59.11 -39.17 -34.47
C LEU A 342 -59.93 -40.46 -34.25
N GLU A 343 -59.44 -41.40 -33.42
CA GLU A 343 -60.20 -42.59 -33.03
C GLU A 343 -61.36 -42.24 -32.10
N VAL A 344 -61.14 -41.39 -31.09
CA VAL A 344 -62.20 -40.91 -30.19
C VAL A 344 -63.27 -40.11 -30.95
N GLU A 345 -62.88 -39.23 -31.87
CA GLU A 345 -63.82 -38.51 -32.74
C GLU A 345 -64.64 -39.48 -33.62
N ASN A 346 -63.99 -40.49 -34.21
CA ASN A 346 -64.65 -41.48 -35.05
C ASN A 346 -65.59 -42.40 -34.25
N TYR A 347 -65.19 -42.84 -33.05
CA TYR A 347 -66.05 -43.59 -32.13
C TYR A 347 -67.27 -42.76 -31.68
N ALA A 348 -67.10 -41.45 -31.45
CA ALA A 348 -68.21 -40.56 -31.12
C ALA A 348 -69.22 -40.48 -32.29
N LEU A 349 -68.77 -40.28 -33.53
CA LEU A 349 -69.66 -40.29 -34.71
C LEU A 349 -70.38 -41.63 -34.90
N ILE A 350 -69.66 -42.75 -34.78
CA ILE A 350 -70.22 -44.11 -34.86
C ILE A 350 -71.31 -44.33 -33.80
N SER A 351 -71.11 -43.82 -32.57
CA SER A 351 -72.11 -43.93 -31.49
C SER A 351 -73.41 -43.18 -31.78
N VAL A 352 -73.36 -42.16 -32.63
CA VAL A 352 -74.52 -41.36 -33.10
C VAL A 352 -75.06 -41.89 -34.46
N GLN A 353 -74.57 -43.05 -34.92
CA GLN A 353 -74.89 -43.66 -36.23
C GLN A 353 -74.53 -42.78 -37.44
N GLN A 354 -73.53 -41.90 -37.28
CA GLN A 354 -72.99 -41.05 -38.34
C GLN A 354 -71.63 -41.59 -38.82
N SER A 355 -71.28 -41.31 -40.09
CA SER A 355 -70.00 -41.71 -40.67
C SER A 355 -69.42 -40.58 -41.52
N ASP A 356 -68.21 -40.12 -41.20
CA ASP A 356 -67.45 -39.22 -42.08
C ASP A 356 -66.30 -39.96 -42.77
N LYS A 357 -66.47 -40.20 -44.07
CA LYS A 357 -65.46 -40.81 -44.93
C LYS A 357 -64.19 -39.96 -45.07
N ASN A 358 -64.18 -38.70 -44.65
CA ASN A 358 -62.98 -37.87 -44.60
C ASN A 358 -62.21 -38.09 -43.30
N LEU A 359 -62.90 -38.19 -42.16
CA LEU A 359 -62.30 -38.61 -40.88
C LEU A 359 -61.69 -40.02 -40.97
N GLU A 360 -62.41 -40.99 -41.54
CA GLU A 360 -61.86 -42.34 -41.79
C GLU A 360 -60.58 -42.30 -42.64
N LYS A 361 -60.53 -41.45 -43.68
CA LYS A 361 -59.33 -41.24 -44.51
C LYS A 361 -58.18 -40.57 -43.74
N LYS A 362 -58.48 -39.57 -42.90
CA LYS A 362 -57.48 -38.93 -42.03
C LYS A 362 -56.88 -39.97 -41.08
N LEU A 363 -57.73 -40.70 -40.34
CA LEU A 363 -57.29 -41.74 -39.41
C LEU A 363 -56.46 -42.83 -40.10
N LYS A 364 -56.88 -43.31 -41.28
CA LYS A 364 -56.11 -44.27 -42.07
C LYS A 364 -54.76 -43.70 -42.56
N LYS A 365 -54.69 -42.39 -42.83
CA LYS A 365 -53.45 -41.70 -43.17
C LYS A 365 -52.52 -41.60 -41.96
N SER A 366 -53.00 -41.06 -40.83
CA SER A 366 -52.20 -40.89 -39.60
C SER A 366 -51.67 -42.23 -39.07
N ARG A 367 -52.48 -43.29 -39.10
CA ARG A 367 -52.03 -44.66 -38.76
C ARG A 367 -50.91 -45.17 -39.69
N LYS A 368 -50.93 -44.82 -40.99
CA LYS A 368 -49.86 -45.17 -41.95
C LYS A 368 -48.58 -44.36 -41.69
N GLU A 369 -48.71 -43.07 -41.38
CA GLU A 369 -47.57 -42.19 -41.06
C GLU A 369 -46.89 -42.57 -39.73
N LEU A 370 -47.66 -43.01 -38.73
CA LEU A 370 -47.14 -43.58 -37.48
C LEU A 370 -46.33 -44.86 -37.73
N GLU A 371 -46.87 -45.76 -38.56
CA GLU A 371 -46.24 -47.05 -38.84
C GLU A 371 -44.98 -46.91 -39.72
N GLU A 372 -44.99 -46.01 -40.71
CA GLU A 372 -43.78 -45.63 -41.46
C GLU A 372 -42.70 -44.99 -40.57
N THR A 373 -43.12 -44.23 -39.54
CA THR A 373 -42.19 -43.65 -38.55
C THR A 373 -41.53 -44.72 -37.69
N ARG A 374 -42.30 -45.71 -37.22
CA ARG A 374 -41.77 -46.88 -36.48
C ARG A 374 -40.75 -47.66 -37.29
N GLN A 375 -41.06 -47.96 -38.56
CA GLN A 375 -40.18 -48.71 -39.45
C GLN A 375 -38.87 -47.97 -39.75
N LYS A 376 -38.91 -46.63 -39.87
CA LYS A 376 -37.70 -45.79 -39.97
C LYS A 376 -36.86 -45.86 -38.69
N ALA A 377 -37.48 -45.73 -37.52
CA ALA A 377 -36.78 -45.84 -36.24
C ALA A 377 -36.12 -47.21 -36.04
N GLU A 378 -36.81 -48.30 -36.39
CA GLU A 378 -36.24 -49.67 -36.33
C GLU A 378 -35.05 -49.83 -37.30
N CYS A 379 -35.18 -49.35 -38.54
CA CYS A 379 -34.10 -49.40 -39.52
C CYS A 379 -32.87 -48.59 -39.06
N PHE A 380 -33.10 -47.41 -38.47
CA PHE A 380 -32.04 -46.57 -37.90
C PHE A 380 -31.32 -47.27 -36.75
N MET A 381 -32.06 -47.79 -35.77
CA MET A 381 -31.46 -48.51 -34.63
C MET A 381 -30.71 -49.78 -35.06
N LYS A 382 -31.14 -50.43 -36.13
CA LYS A 382 -30.45 -51.59 -36.72
C LYS A 382 -29.10 -51.22 -37.36
N ASP A 383 -29.04 -50.10 -38.09
CA ASP A 383 -27.81 -49.56 -38.66
C ASP A 383 -26.83 -49.08 -37.56
N TYR A 384 -27.33 -48.34 -36.57
CA TYR A 384 -26.57 -47.96 -35.37
C TYR A 384 -25.95 -49.17 -34.66
N ASN A 385 -26.76 -50.18 -34.33
CA ASN A 385 -26.28 -51.40 -33.67
C ASN A 385 -25.23 -52.14 -34.51
N SER A 386 -25.40 -52.20 -35.84
CA SER A 386 -24.41 -52.76 -36.77
C SER A 386 -23.07 -52.01 -36.72
N LYS A 387 -23.10 -50.68 -36.75
CA LYS A 387 -21.90 -49.82 -36.66
C LYS A 387 -21.16 -49.98 -35.33
N ILE A 388 -21.87 -49.95 -34.20
CA ILE A 388 -21.29 -50.18 -32.88
C ILE A 388 -20.74 -51.61 -32.76
N GLN A 389 -21.43 -52.62 -33.32
CA GLN A 389 -20.91 -54.00 -33.33
C GLN A 389 -19.62 -54.13 -34.16
N MET A 390 -19.50 -53.43 -35.30
CA MET A 390 -18.27 -53.39 -36.09
C MET A 390 -17.13 -52.71 -35.34
N ILE A 391 -17.38 -51.57 -34.67
CA ILE A 391 -16.39 -50.86 -33.85
C ILE A 391 -15.95 -51.75 -32.67
N GLY A 392 -16.89 -52.32 -31.92
CA GLY A 392 -16.60 -53.21 -30.80
C GLY A 392 -15.79 -54.45 -31.21
N LYS A 393 -16.11 -55.03 -32.38
CA LYS A 393 -15.31 -56.11 -32.96
C LYS A 393 -13.88 -55.65 -33.27
N TRP A 394 -13.71 -54.57 -34.05
CA TRP A 394 -12.39 -54.05 -34.41
C TRP A 394 -11.56 -53.70 -33.17
N LYS A 395 -12.17 -53.06 -32.16
CA LYS A 395 -11.52 -52.77 -30.88
C LYS A 395 -11.10 -54.03 -30.14
N SER A 396 -11.90 -55.09 -30.16
CA SER A 396 -11.56 -56.38 -29.53
C SER A 396 -10.38 -57.07 -30.22
N GLU A 397 -10.32 -57.02 -31.56
CA GLU A 397 -9.24 -57.60 -32.38
C GLU A 397 -7.91 -56.84 -32.19
N ASN A 398 -7.97 -55.53 -31.97
CA ASN A 398 -6.80 -54.65 -31.83
C ASN A 398 -6.46 -54.29 -30.35
N ARG A 399 -7.19 -54.82 -29.36
CA ARG A 399 -7.11 -54.39 -27.95
C ARG A 399 -5.71 -54.44 -27.33
N ASN A 400 -4.89 -55.40 -27.77
CA ASN A 400 -3.54 -55.60 -27.25
C ASN A 400 -2.60 -54.40 -27.50
N ILE A 401 -2.94 -53.53 -28.46
CA ILE A 401 -2.16 -52.34 -28.83
C ILE A 401 -2.30 -51.23 -27.78
N LEU A 402 -3.39 -51.20 -27.01
CA LEU A 402 -3.57 -50.23 -25.91
C LEU A 402 -2.63 -50.46 -24.71
N LEU A 403 -2.06 -51.66 -24.57
CA LEU A 403 -1.16 -52.02 -23.46
C LEU A 403 0.29 -51.55 -23.68
N ILE A 404 0.55 -50.84 -24.79
CA ILE A 404 1.87 -50.38 -25.19
C ILE A 404 2.18 -49.05 -24.48
N THR A 405 3.17 -49.11 -23.59
CA THR A 405 3.59 -48.01 -22.72
C THR A 405 4.26 -46.89 -23.50
N ASP A 406 3.88 -45.64 -23.21
CA ASP A 406 4.42 -44.43 -23.85
C ASP A 406 5.83 -44.06 -23.35
N THR A 407 6.76 -45.00 -23.45
CA THR A 407 8.16 -44.86 -23.00
C THR A 407 9.12 -44.46 -24.11
N ALA A 408 8.75 -44.66 -25.38
CA ALA A 408 9.54 -44.25 -26.53
C ALA A 408 9.06 -42.88 -27.05
N ARG A 409 9.88 -41.85 -26.87
CA ARG A 409 9.61 -40.48 -27.36
C ARG A 409 9.96 -40.38 -28.85
N ILE A 410 9.05 -39.83 -29.65
CA ILE A 410 9.35 -39.44 -31.05
C ILE A 410 10.51 -38.43 -31.02
N PRO A 411 11.60 -38.62 -31.80
CA PRO A 411 12.64 -37.60 -31.92
C PRO A 411 12.02 -36.33 -32.52
N THR A 412 12.14 -35.20 -31.82
CA THR A 412 11.59 -33.93 -32.34
C THR A 412 12.36 -33.46 -33.56
N ASP A 413 11.75 -32.62 -34.41
CA ASP A 413 12.44 -32.06 -35.59
C ASP A 413 13.77 -31.39 -35.21
N GLU A 414 13.84 -30.75 -34.05
CA GLU A 414 15.07 -30.18 -33.50
C GLU A 414 16.11 -31.24 -33.09
N GLN A 415 15.70 -32.41 -32.59
CA GLN A 415 16.64 -33.53 -32.32
C GLN A 415 17.15 -34.15 -33.62
N VAL A 416 16.25 -34.36 -34.60
CA VAL A 416 16.59 -34.85 -35.95
C VAL A 416 17.59 -33.91 -36.61
N VAL A 417 17.32 -32.61 -36.63
CA VAL A 417 18.19 -31.62 -37.28
C VAL A 417 19.52 -31.46 -36.56
N ASN A 418 19.57 -31.50 -35.23
CA ASN A 418 20.85 -31.42 -34.51
C ASN A 418 21.77 -32.62 -34.82
N GLU A 419 21.23 -33.84 -34.87
CA GLU A 419 21.99 -35.04 -35.28
C GLU A 419 22.40 -34.98 -36.76
N PHE A 420 21.50 -34.56 -37.64
CA PHE A 420 21.80 -34.35 -39.07
C PHE A 420 22.91 -33.31 -39.26
N TYR A 421 22.83 -32.16 -38.58
CA TYR A 421 23.85 -31.10 -38.57
C TYR A 421 25.21 -31.62 -38.09
N LEU A 422 25.24 -32.36 -36.96
CA LEU A 422 26.47 -32.92 -36.39
C LEU A 422 27.11 -33.96 -37.32
N LYS A 423 26.31 -34.85 -37.92
CA LYS A 423 26.80 -35.89 -38.84
C LYS A 423 27.18 -35.36 -40.23
N LEU A 424 26.53 -34.29 -40.70
CA LEU A 424 26.80 -33.70 -42.02
C LEU A 424 28.03 -32.76 -42.04
N LYS A 425 28.29 -32.05 -40.93
CA LYS A 425 29.36 -31.04 -40.83
C LYS A 425 30.77 -31.52 -41.24
N PRO A 426 31.22 -32.75 -40.91
CA PRO A 426 32.54 -33.25 -41.31
C PRO A 426 32.77 -33.37 -42.83
N PHE A 427 31.71 -33.45 -43.63
CA PHE A 427 31.79 -33.62 -45.09
C PHE A 427 32.12 -32.32 -45.84
N PHE A 428 32.08 -31.16 -45.17
CA PHE A 428 32.24 -29.85 -45.81
C PHE A 428 33.60 -29.21 -45.52
N SER A 429 34.58 -29.49 -46.39
CA SER A 429 35.91 -28.85 -46.31
C SER A 429 35.92 -27.36 -46.69
N ASN A 430 34.91 -26.86 -47.41
CA ASN A 430 34.76 -25.45 -47.74
C ASN A 430 33.75 -24.76 -46.80
N SER A 431 34.22 -23.72 -46.07
CA SER A 431 33.40 -22.88 -45.18
C SER A 431 32.22 -22.19 -45.87
N GLU A 432 32.32 -21.88 -47.17
CA GLU A 432 31.25 -21.22 -47.91
C GLU A 432 30.13 -22.20 -48.28
N HIS A 433 30.49 -23.42 -48.72
CA HIS A 433 29.51 -24.48 -48.97
C HIS A 433 28.81 -24.89 -47.66
N TRP A 434 29.54 -24.94 -46.54
CA TRP A 434 28.94 -25.18 -45.23
C TRP A 434 27.92 -24.10 -44.87
N ARG A 435 28.26 -22.81 -45.00
CA ARG A 435 27.33 -21.70 -44.70
C ARG A 435 26.08 -21.72 -45.59
N ALA A 436 26.21 -22.12 -46.86
CA ALA A 436 25.06 -22.30 -47.75
C ALA A 436 24.13 -23.43 -47.25
N MET A 437 24.69 -24.58 -46.88
CA MET A 437 23.95 -25.71 -46.30
C MET A 437 23.28 -25.33 -44.96
N GLU A 438 24.04 -24.73 -44.06
CA GLU A 438 23.61 -24.26 -42.73
C GLU A 438 22.43 -23.29 -42.84
N SER A 439 22.40 -22.41 -43.84
CA SER A 439 21.26 -21.52 -44.12
C SER A 439 19.98 -22.27 -44.52
N VAL A 440 20.08 -23.38 -45.26
CA VAL A 440 18.91 -24.19 -45.65
C VAL A 440 18.41 -25.03 -44.47
N ILE A 441 19.33 -25.58 -43.68
CA ILE A 441 19.00 -26.30 -42.44
C ILE A 441 18.28 -25.37 -41.44
N LEU A 442 18.75 -24.13 -41.26
CA LEU A 442 18.10 -23.15 -40.40
C LEU A 442 16.69 -22.79 -40.89
N ARG A 443 16.47 -22.63 -42.21
CA ARG A 443 15.13 -22.40 -42.78
C ARG A 443 14.20 -23.60 -42.58
N TYR A 444 14.71 -24.82 -42.69
CA TYR A 444 13.93 -26.03 -42.38
C TYR A 444 13.50 -26.06 -40.89
N VAL A 445 14.39 -25.72 -39.96
CA VAL A 445 14.05 -25.58 -38.52
C VAL A 445 13.02 -24.47 -38.27
N GLU A 446 13.13 -23.35 -38.96
CA GLU A 446 12.15 -22.25 -38.88
C GLU A 446 10.76 -22.72 -39.34
N LYS A 447 10.67 -23.40 -40.49
CA LYS A 447 9.41 -23.95 -41.01
C LYS A 447 8.83 -25.10 -40.19
N ALA A 448 9.68 -25.93 -39.58
CA ALA A 448 9.27 -26.96 -38.63
C ALA A 448 8.66 -26.33 -37.36
N LYS A 449 9.27 -25.26 -36.85
CA LYS A 449 8.74 -24.51 -35.70
C LYS A 449 7.45 -23.75 -36.04
N GLU A 450 7.33 -23.18 -37.25
CA GLU A 450 6.04 -22.65 -37.75
C GLU A 450 4.96 -23.74 -37.77
N ARG A 451 5.28 -24.95 -38.27
CA ARG A 451 4.34 -26.07 -38.34
C ARG A 451 3.81 -26.47 -36.97
N ASP A 452 4.69 -26.59 -35.98
CA ASP A 452 4.29 -27.00 -34.63
C ASP A 452 3.52 -25.89 -33.91
N CYS A 453 3.91 -24.62 -34.04
CA CYS A 453 3.11 -23.50 -33.55
C CYS A 453 1.71 -23.44 -34.19
N ILE A 454 1.56 -23.74 -35.49
CA ILE A 454 0.24 -23.79 -36.14
C ILE A 454 -0.59 -24.98 -35.63
N LYS A 455 0.03 -26.13 -35.33
CA LYS A 455 -0.64 -27.28 -34.72
C LYS A 455 -1.12 -26.96 -33.30
N GLU A 456 -0.28 -26.35 -32.46
CA GLU A 456 -0.66 -25.89 -31.12
C GLU A 456 -1.81 -24.87 -31.16
N LEU A 457 -1.73 -23.86 -32.03
CA LEU A 457 -2.80 -22.87 -32.23
C LEU A 457 -4.11 -23.49 -32.74
N SER A 458 -4.05 -24.56 -33.54
CA SER A 458 -5.23 -25.30 -34.01
C SER A 458 -5.89 -26.11 -32.89
N VAL A 459 -5.10 -26.74 -32.00
CA VAL A 459 -5.59 -27.45 -30.82
C VAL A 459 -6.17 -26.48 -29.79
N GLU A 460 -5.47 -25.37 -29.50
CA GLU A 460 -5.97 -24.30 -28.63
C GLU A 460 -7.23 -23.63 -29.20
N GLY A 461 -7.34 -23.49 -30.53
CA GLY A 461 -8.52 -22.97 -31.21
C GLY A 461 -9.74 -23.86 -30.96
N LYS A 462 -9.64 -25.14 -31.33
CA LYS A 462 -10.72 -26.12 -31.13
C LYS A 462 -11.18 -26.19 -29.67
N MET A 463 -10.27 -26.27 -28.69
CA MET A 463 -10.66 -26.29 -27.28
C MET A 463 -11.40 -25.01 -26.81
N LYS A 464 -11.20 -23.86 -27.45
CA LYS A 464 -11.94 -22.63 -27.16
C LYS A 464 -13.28 -22.60 -27.87
N ASP A 465 -13.33 -23.00 -29.13
CA ASP A 465 -14.54 -22.99 -29.95
C ASP A 465 -15.54 -24.08 -29.50
N ASP A 466 -15.06 -25.28 -29.14
CA ASP A 466 -15.88 -26.36 -28.56
C ASP A 466 -16.54 -25.90 -27.25
N GLY A 467 -15.81 -25.19 -26.37
CA GLY A 467 -16.37 -24.61 -25.13
C GLY A 467 -17.40 -23.49 -25.39
N VAL A 468 -17.26 -22.74 -26.48
CA VAL A 468 -18.28 -21.77 -26.92
C VAL A 468 -19.51 -22.47 -27.50
N ILE A 469 -19.32 -23.54 -28.28
CA ILE A 469 -20.40 -24.38 -28.83
C ILE A 469 -21.18 -25.06 -27.70
N GLU A 470 -20.50 -25.62 -26.70
CA GLU A 470 -21.14 -26.24 -25.53
C GLU A 470 -21.95 -25.20 -24.74
N SER A 471 -21.35 -24.04 -24.44
CA SER A 471 -22.02 -22.94 -23.73
C SER A 471 -23.27 -22.43 -24.47
N LYS A 472 -23.19 -22.19 -25.78
CA LYS A 472 -24.36 -21.83 -26.60
C LYS A 472 -25.40 -22.95 -26.64
N THR A 473 -24.97 -24.22 -26.70
CA THR A 473 -25.86 -25.38 -26.70
C THR A 473 -26.59 -25.54 -25.37
N GLU A 474 -25.93 -25.28 -24.24
CA GLU A 474 -26.55 -25.29 -22.92
C GLU A 474 -27.55 -24.13 -22.75
N LEU A 475 -27.22 -22.94 -23.26
CA LEU A 475 -28.14 -21.79 -23.31
C LEU A 475 -29.37 -22.09 -24.20
N LEU A 476 -29.18 -22.73 -25.36
CA LEU A 476 -30.27 -23.17 -26.24
C LEU A 476 -31.18 -24.20 -25.55
N LYS A 477 -30.62 -25.15 -24.78
CA LYS A 477 -31.39 -26.09 -23.94
C LYS A 477 -32.21 -25.32 -22.88
N LYS A 478 -31.61 -24.33 -22.20
CA LYS A 478 -32.29 -23.48 -21.20
C LYS A 478 -33.45 -22.67 -21.81
N ILE A 479 -33.25 -22.03 -22.96
CA ILE A 479 -34.30 -21.27 -23.65
C ILE A 479 -35.45 -22.19 -24.11
N LYS A 480 -35.14 -23.37 -24.65
CA LYS A 480 -36.17 -24.37 -25.01
C LYS A 480 -36.99 -24.83 -23.80
N ALA A 481 -36.33 -25.08 -22.65
CA ALA A 481 -37.01 -25.44 -21.41
C ALA A 481 -37.94 -24.32 -20.89
N ILE A 482 -37.48 -23.06 -20.88
CA ILE A 482 -38.30 -21.90 -20.49
C ILE A 482 -39.51 -21.76 -21.42
N ARG A 483 -39.33 -21.94 -22.75
CA ARG A 483 -40.43 -21.92 -23.72
C ARG A 483 -41.46 -23.01 -23.44
N THR A 484 -41.04 -24.26 -23.16
CA THR A 484 -42.00 -25.33 -22.82
C THR A 484 -42.78 -25.04 -21.53
N THR A 485 -42.14 -24.40 -20.53
CA THR A 485 -42.86 -23.94 -19.33
C THR A 485 -43.89 -22.87 -19.69
N LYS A 486 -43.55 -21.86 -20.50
CA LYS A 486 -44.49 -20.80 -20.91
C LYS A 486 -45.65 -21.30 -21.77
N GLU A 487 -45.43 -22.28 -22.66
CA GLU A 487 -46.54 -22.92 -23.39
C GLU A 487 -47.49 -23.68 -22.43
N SER A 488 -46.97 -24.26 -21.35
CA SER A 488 -47.80 -24.90 -20.32
C SER A 488 -48.57 -23.89 -19.45
N GLU A 489 -47.97 -22.74 -19.11
CA GLU A 489 -48.65 -21.63 -18.43
C GLU A 489 -49.80 -21.08 -19.30
N LYS A 490 -49.56 -20.90 -20.60
CA LYS A 490 -50.59 -20.50 -21.58
C LYS A 490 -51.78 -21.46 -21.62
N GLN A 491 -51.54 -22.77 -21.67
CA GLN A 491 -52.61 -23.77 -21.62
C GLN A 491 -53.40 -23.73 -20.29
N GLN A 492 -52.75 -23.47 -19.16
CA GLN A 492 -53.44 -23.25 -17.89
C GLN A 492 -54.26 -21.95 -17.91
N MET A 493 -53.70 -20.86 -18.44
CA MET A 493 -54.39 -19.58 -18.54
C MET A 493 -55.59 -19.60 -19.50
N GLN A 494 -55.54 -20.40 -20.56
CA GLN A 494 -56.69 -20.67 -21.45
C GLN A 494 -57.82 -21.38 -20.69
N LYS A 495 -57.53 -22.44 -19.93
CA LYS A 495 -58.52 -23.13 -19.07
C LYS A 495 -59.11 -22.20 -18.00
N CYS A 496 -58.31 -21.30 -17.43
CA CYS A 496 -58.83 -20.26 -16.54
C CYS A 496 -59.78 -19.28 -17.26
N LEU A 497 -59.46 -18.86 -18.49
CA LEU A 497 -60.33 -18.00 -19.30
C LEU A 497 -61.65 -18.69 -19.67
N GLU A 498 -61.63 -19.98 -20.01
CA GLU A 498 -62.84 -20.79 -20.25
C GLU A 498 -63.74 -20.84 -19.01
N ASN A 499 -63.16 -21.07 -17.83
CA ASN A 499 -63.90 -21.04 -16.55
C ASN A 499 -64.53 -19.67 -16.25
N ILE A 500 -63.84 -18.57 -16.58
CA ILE A 500 -64.38 -17.20 -16.47
C ILE A 500 -65.53 -16.97 -17.46
N ILE A 501 -65.45 -17.53 -18.68
CA ILE A 501 -66.54 -17.46 -19.67
C ILE A 501 -67.75 -18.29 -19.22
N LEU A 502 -67.54 -19.44 -18.56
CA LEU A 502 -68.62 -20.23 -17.97
C LEU A 502 -69.28 -19.52 -16.78
N SER A 503 -68.52 -18.82 -15.94
CA SER A 503 -69.08 -18.02 -14.84
C SER A 503 -69.84 -16.78 -15.35
N GLU A 504 -69.39 -16.15 -16.44
CA GLU A 504 -70.13 -15.07 -17.12
C GLU A 504 -71.50 -15.57 -17.60
N LYS A 505 -71.54 -16.70 -18.32
CA LYS A 505 -72.78 -17.34 -18.79
C LYS A 505 -73.72 -17.72 -17.63
N LYS A 506 -73.19 -18.29 -16.54
CA LYS A 506 -73.98 -18.65 -15.35
C LYS A 506 -74.58 -17.42 -14.67
N THR A 507 -73.81 -16.34 -14.54
CA THR A 507 -74.26 -15.09 -13.91
C THR A 507 -75.31 -14.37 -14.76
N LEU A 508 -75.13 -14.33 -16.08
CA LEU A 508 -76.12 -13.77 -17.01
C LEU A 508 -77.47 -14.51 -16.91
N LYS A 509 -77.46 -15.85 -16.85
CA LYS A 509 -78.68 -16.64 -16.65
C LYS A 509 -79.33 -16.42 -15.27
N SER A 510 -78.52 -16.18 -14.23
CA SER A 510 -79.04 -15.82 -12.90
C SER A 510 -79.72 -14.46 -12.88
N LEU A 511 -79.18 -13.47 -13.61
CA LEU A 511 -79.77 -12.14 -13.81
C LEU A 511 -81.11 -12.23 -14.56
N GLU A 512 -81.17 -13.05 -15.61
CA GLU A 512 -82.40 -13.30 -16.39
C GLU A 512 -83.49 -13.93 -15.51
N ASN A 513 -83.17 -14.99 -14.77
CA ASN A 513 -84.08 -15.62 -13.81
C ASN A 513 -84.59 -14.63 -12.74
N SER A 514 -83.69 -13.84 -12.13
CA SER A 514 -84.06 -12.86 -11.09
C SER A 514 -85.00 -11.76 -11.62
N LYS A 515 -84.88 -11.39 -12.90
CA LYS A 515 -85.81 -10.47 -13.56
C LYS A 515 -87.19 -11.09 -13.79
N LEU A 516 -87.25 -12.34 -14.23
CA LEU A 516 -88.51 -13.08 -14.39
C LEU A 516 -89.24 -13.29 -13.05
N GLU A 517 -88.51 -13.63 -11.99
CA GLU A 517 -89.04 -13.72 -10.63
C GLU A 517 -89.59 -12.36 -10.15
N SER A 518 -88.82 -11.28 -10.35
CA SER A 518 -89.23 -9.92 -9.97
C SER A 518 -90.47 -9.45 -10.75
N GLU A 519 -90.58 -9.78 -12.04
CA GLU A 519 -91.80 -9.53 -12.82
C GLU A 519 -93.01 -10.34 -12.35
N SER A 520 -92.80 -11.60 -11.95
CA SER A 520 -93.86 -12.46 -11.40
C SER A 520 -94.37 -11.90 -10.08
N ALA A 521 -93.46 -11.52 -9.17
CA ALA A 521 -93.78 -10.88 -7.90
C ALA A 521 -94.55 -9.56 -8.09
N LYS A 522 -94.10 -8.68 -9.00
CA LYS A 522 -94.81 -7.44 -9.36
C LYS A 522 -96.23 -7.71 -9.86
N LYS A 523 -96.43 -8.70 -10.73
CA LYS A 523 -97.75 -9.08 -11.27
C LYS A 523 -98.70 -9.57 -10.17
N ASN A 524 -98.20 -10.10 -9.06
CA ASN A 524 -99.01 -10.51 -7.92
C ASN A 524 -99.26 -9.35 -6.94
N TYR A 525 -98.23 -8.58 -6.55
CA TYR A 525 -98.38 -7.41 -5.68
C TYR A 525 -99.30 -6.33 -6.29
N PHE A 526 -99.22 -6.11 -7.61
CA PHE A 526 -100.14 -5.20 -8.32
C PHE A 526 -101.60 -5.68 -8.24
N LYS A 527 -101.85 -7.00 -8.33
CA LYS A 527 -103.20 -7.57 -8.13
C LYS A 527 -103.69 -7.35 -6.69
N GLU A 528 -102.85 -7.59 -5.69
CA GLU A 528 -103.22 -7.40 -4.28
C GLU A 528 -103.57 -5.93 -3.97
N GLN A 529 -102.78 -4.98 -4.48
CA GLN A 529 -103.06 -3.56 -4.29
C GLN A 529 -104.30 -3.09 -5.06
N LEU A 530 -104.50 -3.57 -6.29
CA LEU A 530 -105.73 -3.32 -7.06
C LEU A 530 -106.96 -3.92 -6.33
N GLN A 531 -106.82 -5.10 -5.73
CA GLN A 531 -107.87 -5.73 -4.94
C GLN A 531 -108.17 -4.93 -3.65
N LYS A 532 -107.14 -4.38 -2.99
CA LYS A 532 -107.30 -3.50 -1.82
C LYS A 532 -108.01 -2.18 -2.16
N THR A 533 -107.68 -1.53 -3.28
CA THR A 533 -108.36 -0.28 -3.69
C THR A 533 -109.79 -0.51 -4.18
N LEU A 534 -110.08 -1.68 -4.77
CA LEU A 534 -111.44 -2.05 -5.21
C LEU A 534 -112.35 -2.57 -4.08
N SER A 535 -111.80 -3.08 -2.97
CA SER A 535 -112.58 -3.73 -1.89
C SER A 535 -113.52 -2.80 -1.09
N PRO A 536 -113.18 -1.54 -0.73
CA PRO A 536 -114.04 -0.71 0.13
C PRO A 536 -115.11 0.07 -0.65
N ARG A 537 -115.90 -0.58 -1.52
CA ARG A 537 -117.01 0.07 -2.25
C ARG A 537 -118.30 -0.77 -2.32
N ASN A 538 -118.80 -1.16 -1.14
CA ASN A 538 -120.08 -1.88 -0.90
C ASN A 538 -121.37 -1.09 -1.27
N ASN A 539 -121.33 -0.28 -2.34
CA ASN A 539 -122.47 0.44 -2.92
C ASN A 539 -122.57 0.24 -4.45
N SER A 540 -121.86 -0.74 -5.01
CA SER A 540 -121.88 -1.07 -6.45
C SER A 540 -123.30 -1.30 -7.01
N SER A 541 -124.20 -1.85 -6.21
CA SER A 541 -125.60 -2.13 -6.56
C SER A 541 -126.48 -0.90 -6.81
N LYS A 542 -126.05 0.32 -6.43
CA LYS A 542 -126.77 1.57 -6.76
C LYS A 542 -126.27 2.26 -8.04
N ASN A 543 -124.96 2.26 -8.29
CA ASN A 543 -124.38 2.99 -9.43
C ASN A 543 -124.64 2.30 -10.78
N GLN A 544 -124.86 0.97 -10.78
CA GLN A 544 -125.09 0.18 -11.99
C GLN A 544 -126.41 0.51 -12.72
N LYS A 545 -127.33 1.27 -12.09
CA LYS A 545 -128.60 1.72 -12.68
C LYS A 545 -128.57 3.11 -13.32
N THR A 546 -127.56 3.94 -13.03
CA THR A 546 -127.45 5.32 -13.56
C THR A 546 -126.36 5.48 -14.61
N TYR A 547 -125.31 4.66 -14.57
CA TYR A 547 -124.24 4.65 -15.56
C TYR A 547 -124.00 3.21 -16.05
N GLY A 548 -124.50 2.90 -17.25
CA GLY A 548 -124.42 1.56 -17.84
C GLY A 548 -122.98 1.08 -18.06
N GLU A 549 -122.79 -0.24 -18.23
CA GLU A 549 -121.51 -0.96 -18.10
C GLU A 549 -120.30 -0.30 -18.80
N LYS A 550 -120.48 0.28 -19.99
CA LYS A 550 -119.41 0.97 -20.72
C LYS A 550 -118.80 2.17 -19.96
N ALA A 551 -119.58 2.85 -19.12
CA ALA A 551 -119.13 3.94 -18.27
C ALA A 551 -118.38 3.43 -17.04
N MET A 552 -118.92 2.43 -16.33
CA MET A 552 -118.22 1.76 -15.23
C MET A 552 -116.89 1.15 -15.67
N LYS A 553 -116.85 0.52 -16.85
CA LYS A 553 -115.60 -0.01 -17.44
C LYS A 553 -114.56 1.10 -17.67
N LYS A 554 -114.94 2.24 -18.25
CA LYS A 554 -114.05 3.40 -18.42
C LYS A 554 -113.55 4.00 -17.10
N ILE A 555 -114.38 4.01 -16.06
CA ILE A 555 -113.98 4.48 -14.72
C ILE A 555 -112.92 3.53 -14.14
N ASN A 556 -113.18 2.22 -14.16
CA ASN A 556 -112.22 1.22 -13.68
C ASN A 556 -110.91 1.23 -14.50
N GLU A 557 -110.98 1.44 -15.82
CA GLU A 557 -109.81 1.59 -16.70
C GLU A 557 -109.00 2.86 -16.35
N LYS A 558 -109.65 3.96 -15.98
CA LYS A 558 -109.00 5.21 -15.53
C LYS A 558 -108.39 5.07 -14.13
N GLU A 559 -109.13 4.52 -13.17
CA GLU A 559 -108.62 4.26 -11.81
C GLU A 559 -107.40 3.30 -11.86
N LEU A 560 -107.43 2.27 -12.71
CA LEU A 560 -106.31 1.35 -12.94
C LEU A 560 -105.11 2.03 -13.61
N ALA A 561 -105.33 2.97 -14.54
CA ALA A 561 -104.26 3.77 -15.14
C ALA A 561 -103.64 4.77 -14.15
N GLU A 562 -104.44 5.40 -13.29
CA GLU A 562 -103.96 6.33 -12.25
C GLU A 562 -103.14 5.60 -11.18
N VAL A 563 -103.63 4.45 -10.69
CA VAL A 563 -102.86 3.56 -9.78
C VAL A 563 -101.55 3.12 -10.43
N LYS A 564 -101.55 2.71 -11.70
CA LYS A 564 -100.34 2.30 -12.43
C LYS A 564 -99.34 3.46 -12.58
N ASN A 565 -99.80 4.67 -12.91
CA ASN A 565 -98.95 5.84 -13.05
C ASN A 565 -98.33 6.28 -11.71
N GLN A 566 -99.10 6.20 -10.62
CA GLN A 566 -98.56 6.48 -9.29
C GLN A 566 -97.51 5.43 -8.89
N PHE A 567 -97.76 4.14 -9.16
CA PHE A 567 -96.77 3.07 -8.95
C PHE A 567 -95.47 3.27 -9.73
N GLU A 568 -95.53 3.65 -11.01
CA GLU A 568 -94.33 3.98 -11.79
C GLU A 568 -93.60 5.21 -11.24
N LYS A 569 -94.32 6.23 -10.75
CA LYS A 569 -93.72 7.43 -10.14
C LYS A 569 -92.99 7.11 -8.83
N GLU A 570 -93.63 6.40 -7.90
CA GLU A 570 -93.04 5.99 -6.63
C GLU A 570 -91.80 5.10 -6.85
N LYS A 571 -91.89 4.12 -7.76
CA LYS A 571 -90.78 3.28 -8.22
C LYS A 571 -89.59 4.10 -8.72
N LEU A 572 -89.81 5.12 -9.56
CA LEU A 572 -88.74 5.99 -10.07
C LEU A 572 -88.10 6.83 -8.96
N GLU A 573 -88.90 7.38 -8.05
CA GLU A 573 -88.40 8.17 -6.92
C GLU A 573 -87.58 7.33 -5.93
N ILE A 574 -88.06 6.13 -5.59
CA ILE A 574 -87.37 5.19 -4.70
C ILE A 574 -86.09 4.67 -5.37
N LYS A 575 -86.10 4.38 -6.69
CA LYS A 575 -84.90 4.04 -7.43
C LYS A 575 -83.85 5.16 -7.36
N ALA A 576 -84.25 6.42 -7.59
CA ALA A 576 -83.32 7.55 -7.55
C ALA A 576 -82.72 7.79 -6.15
N LYS A 577 -83.51 7.58 -5.08
CA LYS A 577 -83.01 7.62 -3.69
C LYS A 577 -82.01 6.49 -3.41
N LEU A 578 -82.31 5.26 -3.85
CA LEU A 578 -81.37 4.14 -3.73
C LEU A 578 -80.09 4.37 -4.53
N GLU A 579 -80.19 4.84 -5.77
CA GLU A 579 -79.06 5.08 -6.66
C GLU A 579 -78.13 6.17 -6.10
N THR A 580 -78.67 7.28 -5.59
CA THR A 580 -77.86 8.33 -4.93
C THR A 580 -77.25 7.90 -3.59
N LEU A 581 -77.93 7.07 -2.79
CA LEU A 581 -77.34 6.50 -1.57
C LEU A 581 -76.25 5.47 -1.88
N TYR A 582 -76.44 4.59 -2.86
CA TYR A 582 -75.44 3.60 -3.26
C TYR A 582 -74.21 4.23 -3.94
N GLU A 583 -74.36 5.33 -4.68
CA GLU A 583 -73.22 6.10 -5.21
C GLU A 583 -72.40 6.71 -4.06
N ARG A 584 -73.06 7.32 -3.07
CA ARG A 584 -72.39 7.83 -1.86
C ARG A 584 -71.72 6.72 -1.05
N LYS A 585 -72.37 5.56 -0.91
CA LYS A 585 -71.78 4.39 -0.24
C LYS A 585 -70.52 3.94 -0.96
N LYS A 586 -70.57 3.77 -2.28
CA LYS A 586 -69.42 3.40 -3.11
C LYS A 586 -68.26 4.38 -2.94
N ASN A 587 -68.53 5.69 -2.98
CA ASN A 587 -67.49 6.71 -2.80
C ASN A 587 -66.85 6.64 -1.41
N TRP A 588 -67.61 6.32 -0.35
CA TRP A 588 -67.07 6.07 1.00
C TRP A 588 -66.32 4.75 1.13
N ASP A 589 -66.75 3.70 0.43
CA ASP A 589 -66.01 2.44 0.34
C ASP A 589 -64.66 2.65 -0.38
N GLU A 590 -64.64 3.47 -1.44
CA GLU A 590 -63.46 3.81 -2.23
C GLU A 590 -62.47 4.72 -1.48
N THR A 591 -62.93 5.75 -0.75
CA THR A 591 -62.04 6.57 0.08
C THR A 591 -61.48 5.79 1.27
N LEU A 592 -62.30 4.95 1.92
CA LEU A 592 -61.85 4.11 3.03
C LEU A 592 -60.83 3.05 2.60
N GLU A 593 -61.01 2.43 1.43
CA GLU A 593 -60.05 1.45 0.90
C GLU A 593 -58.74 2.13 0.45
N ASN A 594 -58.82 3.29 -0.21
CA ASN A 594 -57.63 4.09 -0.54
C ASN A 594 -56.87 4.55 0.72
N LEU A 595 -57.57 4.95 1.78
CA LEU A 595 -56.96 5.35 3.06
C LEU A 595 -56.32 4.16 3.79
N LYS A 596 -56.97 2.99 3.81
CA LYS A 596 -56.38 1.74 4.34
C LYS A 596 -55.13 1.33 3.58
N LYS A 597 -55.16 1.49 2.25
CA LYS A 597 -54.00 1.26 1.40
C LYS A 597 -52.89 2.27 1.69
N GLU A 598 -53.20 3.54 1.90
CA GLU A 598 -52.23 4.55 2.34
C GLU A 598 -51.60 4.16 3.70
N ILE A 599 -52.41 3.81 4.70
CA ILE A 599 -51.96 3.35 6.02
C ILE A 599 -51.03 2.13 5.89
N THR A 600 -51.34 1.18 4.99
CA THR A 600 -50.60 -0.09 4.84
C THR A 600 -49.35 0.06 3.97
N ASP A 601 -49.50 0.53 2.74
CA ASP A 601 -48.46 0.59 1.71
C ASP A 601 -47.50 1.77 1.89
N ASN A 602 -47.93 2.86 2.54
CA ASN A 602 -47.10 4.05 2.81
C ASN A 602 -46.57 4.04 4.26
N TYR A 603 -47.45 4.07 5.26
CA TYR A 603 -47.01 4.31 6.65
C TYR A 603 -46.51 3.05 7.37
N GLN A 604 -47.25 1.94 7.35
CA GLN A 604 -46.79 0.70 7.99
C GLN A 604 -45.59 0.07 7.28
N SER A 605 -45.47 0.18 5.95
CA SER A 605 -44.32 -0.30 5.20
C SER A 605 -43.04 0.49 5.56
N LYS A 606 -43.11 1.83 5.60
CA LYS A 606 -42.00 2.70 6.02
C LYS A 606 -41.61 2.46 7.47
N LEU A 607 -42.59 2.32 8.38
CA LEU A 607 -42.33 2.01 9.78
C LEU A 607 -41.54 0.69 9.92
N LYS A 608 -41.96 -0.38 9.23
CA LYS A 608 -41.22 -1.66 9.20
C LYS A 608 -39.81 -1.50 8.60
N SER A 609 -39.66 -0.72 7.53
CA SER A 609 -38.36 -0.45 6.90
C SER A 609 -37.40 0.28 7.86
N VAL A 610 -37.87 1.33 8.54
CA VAL A 610 -37.10 2.10 9.52
C VAL A 610 -36.71 1.22 10.71
N GLN A 611 -37.62 0.37 11.19
CA GLN A 611 -37.33 -0.58 12.27
C GLN A 611 -36.33 -1.67 11.85
N GLN A 612 -36.38 -2.15 10.61
CA GLN A 612 -35.37 -3.07 10.07
C GLN A 612 -33.99 -2.42 9.96
N GLU A 613 -33.91 -1.18 9.44
CA GLU A 613 -32.65 -0.42 9.35
C GLU A 613 -32.06 -0.13 10.74
N LYS A 614 -32.91 0.27 11.69
CA LYS A 614 -32.55 0.52 13.10
C LYS A 614 -31.99 -0.74 13.78
N ASN A 615 -32.57 -1.92 13.52
CA ASN A 615 -32.06 -3.20 14.02
C ASN A 615 -30.71 -3.56 13.38
N LEU A 616 -30.54 -3.38 12.06
CA LEU A 616 -29.28 -3.64 11.36
C LEU A 616 -28.14 -2.75 11.88
N LEU A 617 -28.40 -1.45 12.04
CA LEU A 617 -27.43 -0.50 12.59
C LEU A 617 -27.10 -0.79 14.06
N SER A 618 -28.05 -1.28 14.86
CA SER A 618 -27.79 -1.71 16.24
C SER A 618 -26.85 -2.93 16.30
N ILE A 619 -27.03 -3.91 15.40
CA ILE A 619 -26.14 -5.07 15.26
C ILE A 619 -24.74 -4.64 14.78
N GLU A 620 -24.66 -3.68 13.84
CA GLU A 620 -23.40 -3.10 13.37
C GLU A 620 -22.68 -2.36 14.52
N GLN A 621 -23.41 -1.59 15.33
CA GLN A 621 -22.84 -0.89 16.50
C GLN A 621 -22.30 -1.87 17.54
N GLU A 622 -23.01 -2.95 17.85
CA GLU A 622 -22.53 -4.02 18.72
C GLU A 622 -21.26 -4.68 18.19
N LYS A 623 -21.19 -4.92 16.87
CA LYS A 623 -20.01 -5.49 16.23
C LYS A 623 -18.81 -4.55 16.37
N CYS A 624 -18.97 -3.27 16.04
CA CYS A 624 -17.90 -2.28 16.20
C CYS A 624 -17.43 -2.15 17.66
N LYS A 625 -18.34 -2.22 18.65
CA LYS A 625 -17.98 -2.21 20.08
C LYS A 625 -17.19 -3.46 20.50
N LYS A 626 -17.49 -4.63 19.94
CA LYS A 626 -16.71 -5.87 20.19
C LYS A 626 -15.32 -5.79 19.57
N GLU A 627 -15.21 -5.29 18.33
CA GLU A 627 -13.93 -5.09 17.64
C GLU A 627 -13.06 -4.02 18.33
N LEU A 628 -13.66 -2.94 18.82
CA LEU A 628 -13.00 -1.90 19.64
C LEU A 628 -12.39 -2.48 20.94
N ASN A 629 -13.15 -3.32 21.66
CA ASN A 629 -12.65 -3.96 22.88
C ASN A 629 -11.45 -4.89 22.59
N SER A 630 -11.50 -5.66 21.51
CA SER A 630 -10.36 -6.52 21.11
C SER A 630 -9.11 -5.71 20.72
N LEU A 631 -9.27 -4.51 20.14
CA LEU A 631 -8.14 -3.60 19.89
C LEU A 631 -7.56 -3.05 21.20
N LEU A 632 -8.40 -2.68 22.18
CA LEU A 632 -7.95 -2.26 23.51
C LEU A 632 -7.21 -3.37 24.25
N GLU A 633 -7.65 -4.63 24.17
CA GLU A 633 -6.93 -5.77 24.75
C GLU A 633 -5.55 -5.97 24.11
N ALA A 634 -5.45 -5.88 22.78
CA ALA A 634 -4.19 -5.97 22.05
C ALA A 634 -3.24 -4.79 22.35
N GLU A 635 -3.76 -3.57 22.49
CA GLU A 635 -3.01 -2.37 22.87
C GLU A 635 -2.38 -2.52 24.27
N ASN A 636 -3.14 -3.06 25.24
CA ASN A 636 -2.64 -3.35 26.57
C ASN A 636 -1.56 -4.45 26.55
N GLU A 637 -1.74 -5.53 25.78
CA GLU A 637 -0.74 -6.61 25.66
C GLU A 637 0.57 -6.12 25.01
N ALA A 638 0.48 -5.28 23.98
CA ALA A 638 1.64 -4.67 23.33
C ALA A 638 2.41 -3.73 24.27
N ASN A 639 1.70 -2.90 25.04
CA ASN A 639 2.30 -2.03 26.05
C ASN A 639 2.98 -2.82 27.18
N LEU A 640 2.42 -3.94 27.64
CA LEU A 640 3.06 -4.81 28.62
C LEU A 640 4.39 -5.39 28.07
N LYS A 641 4.36 -5.95 26.86
CA LYS A 641 5.56 -6.51 26.19
C LYS A 641 6.66 -5.47 25.99
N LEU A 642 6.30 -4.23 25.62
CA LEU A 642 7.23 -3.11 25.46
C LEU A 642 7.93 -2.77 26.79
N ASN A 643 7.17 -2.68 27.89
CA ASN A 643 7.70 -2.38 29.22
C ASN A 643 8.62 -3.49 29.76
N ASP A 644 8.25 -4.76 29.60
CA ASP A 644 9.10 -5.88 30.03
C ASP A 644 10.42 -5.94 29.24
N LEU A 645 10.39 -5.73 27.91
CA LEU A 645 11.58 -5.68 27.08
C LEU A 645 12.51 -4.52 27.46
N ALA A 646 11.96 -3.33 27.74
CA ALA A 646 12.71 -2.19 28.25
C ALA A 646 13.44 -2.54 29.57
N LYS A 647 12.70 -3.11 30.53
CA LYS A 647 13.21 -3.47 31.86
C LYS A 647 14.27 -4.58 31.81
N ILE A 648 14.12 -5.58 30.94
CA ILE A 648 15.13 -6.64 30.73
C ILE A 648 16.42 -6.04 30.17
N LYS A 649 16.35 -5.15 29.18
CA LYS A 649 17.54 -4.59 28.53
C LYS A 649 18.23 -3.48 29.33
N GLU A 650 17.50 -2.73 30.15
CA GLU A 650 18.12 -1.86 31.17
C GLU A 650 19.03 -2.66 32.11
N ASN A 651 18.54 -3.78 32.63
CA ASN A 651 19.30 -4.66 33.51
C ASN A 651 20.53 -5.28 32.81
N GLU A 652 20.43 -5.67 31.54
CA GLU A 652 21.58 -6.08 30.73
C GLU A 652 22.61 -4.96 30.54
N LEU A 653 22.19 -3.73 30.24
CA LEU A 653 23.08 -2.59 30.06
C LEU A 653 23.83 -2.26 31.36
N VAL A 654 23.15 -2.25 32.50
CA VAL A 654 23.77 -2.04 33.82
C VAL A 654 24.78 -3.16 34.15
N LYS A 655 24.44 -4.42 33.86
CA LYS A 655 25.33 -5.58 34.06
C LYS A 655 26.57 -5.51 33.17
N ASN A 656 26.41 -5.09 31.92
CA ASN A 656 27.51 -4.93 30.96
C ASN A 656 28.41 -3.73 31.30
N ALA A 657 27.85 -2.59 31.71
CA ALA A 657 28.65 -1.44 32.13
C ALA A 657 29.55 -1.78 33.33
N LYS A 658 29.01 -2.50 34.33
CA LYS A 658 29.76 -2.99 35.50
C LYS A 658 30.87 -3.98 35.11
N SER A 659 30.66 -4.86 34.12
CA SER A 659 31.68 -5.82 33.68
C SER A 659 32.82 -5.17 32.87
N VAL A 660 32.50 -4.21 32.00
CA VAL A 660 33.49 -3.43 31.23
C VAL A 660 34.36 -2.57 32.16
N ALA A 661 33.75 -1.85 33.12
CA ALA A 661 34.48 -1.06 34.10
C ALA A 661 35.47 -1.93 34.91
N LYS A 662 35.04 -3.11 35.36
CA LYS A 662 35.89 -4.05 36.12
C LYS A 662 37.03 -4.64 35.27
N LYS A 663 36.82 -4.88 33.97
CA LYS A 663 37.85 -5.43 33.07
C LYS A 663 38.89 -4.43 32.58
N HIS A 664 38.57 -3.14 32.52
CA HIS A 664 39.40 -2.15 31.83
C HIS A 664 39.77 -0.90 32.64
N GLY A 665 39.04 -0.56 33.70
CA GLY A 665 39.33 0.63 34.51
C GLY A 665 40.41 0.42 35.57
N GLY A 666 40.41 -0.72 36.25
CA GLY A 666 41.14 -0.91 37.51
C GLY A 666 42.67 -1.00 37.40
N GLU A 667 43.21 -1.56 36.31
CA GLU A 667 44.67 -1.69 36.17
C GLU A 667 45.34 -0.36 35.80
N ILE A 668 44.70 0.44 34.92
CA ILE A 668 45.26 1.69 34.40
C ILE A 668 45.37 2.74 35.50
N THR A 669 44.32 2.95 36.31
CA THR A 669 44.35 3.89 37.44
C THR A 669 45.43 3.51 38.44
N SER A 670 45.45 2.24 38.90
CA SER A 670 46.45 1.75 39.87
C SER A 670 47.91 1.81 39.39
N LYS A 671 48.14 2.07 38.10
CA LYS A 671 49.45 2.28 37.49
C LYS A 671 49.81 3.76 37.38
N ILE A 672 48.83 4.63 37.10
CA ILE A 672 48.97 6.09 37.16
C ILE A 672 49.30 6.53 38.60
N ASP A 673 48.56 6.03 39.60
CA ASP A 673 48.79 6.34 41.02
C ASP A 673 50.23 6.03 41.47
N LYS A 674 50.77 4.90 41.00
CA LYS A 674 52.15 4.46 41.31
C LYS A 674 53.21 5.34 40.63
N LEU A 675 52.91 5.91 39.46
CA LEU A 675 53.83 6.83 38.77
C LEU A 675 53.84 8.19 39.46
N TYR A 676 52.69 8.73 39.89
CA TYR A 676 52.64 9.95 40.72
C TYR A 676 53.38 9.80 42.06
N ALA A 677 53.21 8.66 42.75
CA ALA A 677 53.95 8.39 43.99
C ALA A 677 55.48 8.34 43.77
N LEU A 678 55.94 7.90 42.60
CA LEU A 678 57.35 7.84 42.25
C LEU A 678 57.90 9.19 41.76
N HIS A 679 57.08 9.99 41.08
CA HIS A 679 57.35 11.39 40.71
C HIS A 679 57.60 12.24 41.98
N HIS A 680 56.65 12.29 42.91
CA HIS A 680 56.81 13.04 44.16
C HIS A 680 57.99 12.57 45.01
N LYS A 681 58.35 11.29 44.96
CA LYS A 681 59.58 10.80 45.60
C LYS A 681 60.82 11.44 44.96
N LYS A 682 60.89 11.50 43.63
CA LYS A 682 62.02 12.11 42.92
C LYS A 682 62.09 13.63 43.07
N GLU A 683 60.93 14.28 43.16
CA GLU A 683 60.79 15.70 43.51
C GLU A 683 61.32 15.98 44.92
N SER A 684 60.92 15.17 45.91
CA SER A 684 61.42 15.26 47.29
C SER A 684 62.93 15.00 47.40
N GLU A 685 63.48 14.05 46.63
CA GLU A 685 64.93 13.83 46.55
C GLU A 685 65.67 15.07 45.99
N ILE A 686 65.11 15.77 44.99
CA ILE A 686 65.68 17.03 44.46
C ILE A 686 65.69 18.12 45.54
N CYS A 687 64.56 18.36 46.22
CA CYS A 687 64.49 19.36 47.29
C CYS A 687 65.48 19.07 48.44
N SER A 688 65.75 17.78 48.72
CA SER A 688 66.78 17.37 49.68
C SER A 688 68.19 17.74 49.21
N PHE A 689 68.55 17.46 47.95
CA PHE A 689 69.84 17.82 47.37
C PHE A 689 70.03 19.34 47.24
N GLU A 690 68.99 20.09 46.88
CA GLU A 690 69.03 21.57 46.85
C GLU A 690 69.21 22.15 48.26
N THR A 691 68.58 21.55 49.28
CA THR A 691 68.80 21.91 50.69
C THR A 691 70.22 21.56 51.17
N GLU A 692 70.80 20.46 50.69
CA GLU A 692 72.18 20.07 50.98
C GLU A 692 73.19 21.02 50.32
N LEU A 693 72.96 21.42 49.07
CA LEU A 693 73.74 22.42 48.35
C LEU A 693 73.82 23.73 49.14
N ILE A 694 72.67 24.29 49.54
CA ILE A 694 72.58 25.55 50.30
C ILE A 694 73.33 25.47 51.64
N LYS A 695 73.24 24.33 52.35
CA LYS A 695 73.97 24.10 53.60
C LYS A 695 75.49 24.02 53.38
N LEU A 696 75.90 23.39 52.29
CA LEU A 696 77.31 23.19 51.93
C LEU A 696 77.96 24.49 51.45
N GLU A 697 77.23 25.29 50.69
CA GLU A 697 77.65 26.64 50.27
C GLU A 697 77.78 27.57 51.48
N GLY A 698 76.74 27.69 52.32
CA GLY A 698 76.79 28.52 53.54
C GLY A 698 77.92 28.12 54.50
N GLY A 699 77.97 26.85 54.90
CA GLY A 699 78.96 26.34 55.84
C GLY A 699 80.41 26.26 55.33
N LEU A 700 80.66 26.62 54.06
CA LEU A 700 81.99 26.83 53.49
C LEU A 700 82.26 28.31 53.20
N HIS A 701 81.26 29.12 52.85
CA HIS A 701 81.37 30.57 52.75
C HIS A 701 81.74 31.22 54.10
N ASP A 702 81.21 30.71 55.22
CA ASP A 702 81.64 31.08 56.57
C ASP A 702 83.15 30.86 56.76
N LYS A 703 83.69 29.72 56.29
CA LYS A 703 85.11 29.37 56.43
C LYS A 703 86.01 30.18 55.50
N GLU A 704 85.53 30.49 54.29
CA GLU A 704 86.19 31.41 53.37
C GLU A 704 86.28 32.82 53.99
N THR A 705 85.18 33.31 54.57
CA THR A 705 85.12 34.60 55.26
C THR A 705 86.05 34.65 56.47
N ILE A 706 86.11 33.58 57.28
CA ILE A 706 87.08 33.46 58.39
C ILE A 706 88.52 33.54 57.88
N ALA A 707 88.86 32.81 56.81
CA ALA A 707 90.19 32.83 56.21
C ALA A 707 90.55 34.21 55.61
N GLU A 708 89.58 34.93 55.03
CA GLU A 708 89.78 36.30 54.55
C GLU A 708 90.01 37.30 55.69
N LEU A 709 89.21 37.23 56.76
CA LEU A 709 89.41 38.06 57.95
C LEU A 709 90.77 37.80 58.62
N GLU A 710 91.25 36.55 58.60
CA GLU A 710 92.60 36.22 59.07
C GLU A 710 93.70 36.71 58.12
N ILE A 711 93.53 36.60 56.80
CA ILE A 711 94.40 37.23 55.79
C ILE A 711 94.50 38.75 56.00
N ILE A 712 93.38 39.43 56.30
CA ILE A 712 93.35 40.87 56.57
C ILE A 712 94.11 41.21 57.87
N LYS A 713 93.87 40.46 58.96
CA LYS A 713 94.61 40.62 60.23
C LYS A 713 96.11 40.42 60.05
N ILE A 714 96.53 39.39 59.32
CA ILE A 714 97.95 39.10 59.07
C ILE A 714 98.56 40.19 58.18
N LYS A 715 97.88 40.65 57.13
CA LYS A 715 98.34 41.78 56.30
C LYS A 715 98.53 43.07 57.09
N SER A 716 97.57 43.43 57.97
CA SER A 716 97.71 44.58 58.86
C SER A 716 98.91 44.43 59.80
N ARG A 717 99.12 43.24 60.38
CA ARG A 717 100.28 42.98 61.24
C ARG A 717 101.62 43.06 60.48
N ILE A 718 101.67 42.57 59.24
CA ILE A 718 102.82 42.71 58.33
C ILE A 718 103.11 44.19 58.06
N GLN A 719 102.08 44.99 57.78
CA GLN A 719 102.24 46.42 57.52
C GLN A 719 102.81 47.15 58.75
N ASN A 720 102.21 46.96 59.92
CA ASN A 720 102.68 47.58 61.17
C ASN A 720 104.15 47.23 61.48
N ILE A 721 104.60 46.00 61.18
CA ILE A 721 106.00 45.58 61.36
C ILE A 721 106.92 46.26 60.32
N LYS A 722 106.48 46.44 59.08
CA LYS A 722 107.22 47.20 58.05
C LYS A 722 107.33 48.68 58.43
N ASP A 723 106.30 49.27 59.02
CA ASP A 723 106.30 50.66 59.48
C ASP A 723 107.22 50.86 60.70
N GLU A 724 107.25 49.92 61.67
CA GLU A 724 108.24 49.94 62.75
C GLU A 724 109.69 49.79 62.25
N LEU A 725 109.92 48.94 61.25
CA LEU A 725 111.24 48.81 60.61
C LEU A 725 111.65 50.08 59.87
N PHE A 726 110.71 50.75 59.19
CA PHE A 726 110.95 52.00 58.48
C PHE A 726 111.32 53.14 59.44
N GLU A 727 110.60 53.32 60.55
CA GLU A 727 110.95 54.35 61.55
C GLU A 727 112.29 54.05 62.27
N LEU A 728 112.64 52.78 62.48
CA LEU A 728 113.99 52.41 62.96
C LEU A 728 115.08 52.81 61.97
N GLU A 729 114.89 52.56 60.66
CA GLU A 729 115.85 52.96 59.62
C GLU A 729 115.95 54.49 59.50
N LYS A 730 114.83 55.19 59.67
CA LYS A 730 114.72 56.66 59.67
C LYS A 730 115.40 57.29 60.90
N ALA A 731 115.36 56.63 62.06
CA ALA A 731 116.14 57.00 63.23
C ALA A 731 117.66 56.84 62.98
N LYS A 732 118.07 55.70 62.40
CA LYS A 732 119.46 55.41 61.95
C LYS A 732 119.99 56.53 61.05
N LYS A 733 119.19 56.93 60.05
CA LYS A 733 119.47 58.01 59.08
C LYS A 733 119.36 59.44 59.66
N LYS A 734 118.84 59.63 60.88
CA LYS A 734 118.90 60.90 61.62
C LYS A 734 120.16 61.03 62.47
N THR A 735 120.64 59.94 63.08
CA THR A 735 121.90 59.95 63.86
C THR A 735 123.15 60.17 62.98
N GLU A 736 123.12 59.72 61.72
CA GLU A 736 124.24 59.81 60.78
C GLU A 736 124.41 61.21 60.14
N LYS A 737 123.48 62.15 60.37
CA LYS A 737 123.42 63.46 59.69
C LYS A 737 123.83 64.68 60.52
N LEU A 738 124.35 64.50 61.74
CA LEU A 738 124.81 65.61 62.57
C LEU A 738 126.33 65.87 62.50
N GLU A 739 127.10 64.99 61.86
CA GLU A 739 128.58 64.99 61.94
C GLU A 739 129.28 65.54 60.67
N LYS A 740 128.54 66.03 59.67
CA LYS A 740 129.09 66.69 58.48
C LYS A 740 128.35 67.98 58.12
N THR A 741 128.87 69.08 58.65
CA THR A 741 128.37 70.45 58.51
C THR A 741 128.83 71.14 57.21
N ILE A 742 128.11 72.20 56.82
CA ILE A 742 128.55 73.30 55.95
C ILE A 742 128.94 72.94 54.50
N SER A 743 128.01 73.18 53.56
CA SER A 743 128.27 73.88 52.28
C SER A 743 126.97 74.23 51.54
N LYS A 744 126.86 75.51 51.13
CA LYS A 744 126.01 76.15 50.09
C LYS A 744 124.86 75.28 49.51
N ILE A 745 123.58 75.58 49.76
CA ILE A 745 122.78 76.74 49.29
C ILE A 745 122.75 76.87 47.76
N ASP A 746 121.59 76.58 47.17
CA ASP A 746 120.93 77.47 46.21
C ASP A 746 119.38 77.28 46.28
N ILE A 747 118.58 78.20 45.70
CA ILE A 747 117.18 78.45 46.13
C ILE A 747 116.14 78.50 44.98
N SER A 748 115.01 77.80 45.16
CA SER A 748 113.63 78.16 44.71
C SER A 748 112.65 77.08 45.23
N GLN A 749 111.54 77.30 45.96
CA GLN A 749 110.48 78.34 46.05
C GLN A 749 109.30 78.18 45.07
N SER A 750 108.35 77.29 45.42
CA SER A 750 106.97 77.63 45.85
C SER A 750 106.31 76.33 46.37
N ASP A 751 105.64 76.25 47.53
CA ASP A 751 104.50 77.01 48.11
C ASP A 751 103.15 76.61 47.44
N PHE A 752 102.04 76.31 48.15
CA PHE A 752 101.68 76.45 49.57
C PHE A 752 100.46 75.57 49.96
N ILE A 753 100.28 75.22 51.25
CA ILE A 753 99.04 75.18 52.11
C ILE A 753 97.69 74.62 51.51
N SER A 754 96.88 73.77 52.17
CA SER A 754 96.85 73.22 53.55
C SER A 754 96.09 71.88 53.69
N ASP A 755 96.25 71.30 54.88
CA ASP A 755 95.40 70.39 55.67
C ASP A 755 93.87 70.53 55.42
N ILE A 756 93.04 69.48 55.47
CA ILE A 756 92.78 68.47 56.54
C ILE A 756 92.13 69.11 57.78
N GLU A 757 90.79 69.07 57.83
CA GLU A 757 89.86 68.90 58.97
C GLU A 757 88.42 69.01 58.38
N SER A 758 87.36 68.36 58.87
CA SER A 758 87.17 67.39 59.95
C SER A 758 85.90 66.52 59.70
N SER A 759 85.74 65.43 60.46
CA SER A 759 84.48 64.68 60.81
C SER A 759 83.25 64.76 59.87
N SER A 760 82.61 63.64 59.50
CA SER A 760 81.66 62.88 60.36
C SER A 760 80.91 61.83 59.47
N GLU A 761 80.15 60.83 59.92
CA GLU A 761 80.02 60.02 61.15
C GLU A 761 78.95 58.92 60.86
N ALA A 762 78.67 58.01 61.81
CA ALA A 762 77.52 57.08 61.85
C ALA A 762 77.53 55.83 60.94
N MET A 763 76.59 54.92 61.22
CA MET A 763 76.59 53.50 60.82
C MET A 763 75.19 52.99 60.40
N ALA A 764 75.10 51.69 60.06
CA ALA A 764 73.91 50.83 60.27
C ALA A 764 72.79 50.89 59.18
N ILE A 765 71.88 49.91 58.97
CA ILE A 765 71.74 48.51 59.45
C ILE A 765 70.70 47.70 58.61
N GLN A 766 70.92 46.40 58.33
CA GLN A 766 69.89 45.34 58.04
C GLN A 766 68.91 45.55 56.85
N LYS A 767 67.92 44.69 56.48
CA LYS A 767 67.77 43.20 56.35
C LYS A 767 66.60 42.85 55.38
N VAL A 768 66.54 41.60 54.92
CA VAL A 768 65.36 40.92 54.32
C VAL A 768 64.40 40.39 55.42
N PRO A 769 63.05 40.46 55.27
CA PRO A 769 62.20 39.27 55.57
C PRO A 769 60.77 39.16 54.92
N ILE A 770 60.49 38.04 54.20
CA ILE A 770 59.57 36.92 54.59
C ILE A 770 58.01 37.13 54.72
N SER A 771 57.26 36.70 53.68
CA SER A 771 56.17 35.65 53.68
C SER A 771 54.64 35.84 54.00
N PHE A 772 53.86 34.88 53.43
CA PHE A 772 52.82 33.97 54.01
C PHE A 772 51.27 34.16 53.84
N LYS A 773 50.64 33.11 53.24
CA LYS A 773 49.23 32.60 53.39
C LYS A 773 48.07 33.51 52.90
N ARG A 774 46.81 33.05 52.69
CA ARG A 774 46.07 31.82 53.11
C ARG A 774 45.02 31.31 52.06
N MET A 775 44.40 30.16 52.37
CA MET A 775 43.49 29.27 51.62
C MET A 775 42.05 29.78 51.31
N GLU A 776 41.31 28.94 50.56
CA GLU A 776 39.85 28.62 50.61
C GLU A 776 38.88 29.17 49.53
N SER A 777 37.72 28.50 49.41
CA SER A 777 36.72 28.47 48.32
C SER A 777 35.31 28.84 48.88
N PRO A 778 34.12 28.60 48.26
CA PRO A 778 33.75 28.18 46.87
C PRO A 778 32.48 28.91 46.27
N GLU A 779 32.04 28.44 45.08
CA GLU A 779 30.62 28.18 44.66
C GLU A 779 29.56 29.23 44.17
N VAL A 780 28.65 28.70 43.30
CA VAL A 780 27.19 28.97 43.13
C VAL A 780 26.63 30.08 42.19
N GLU A 781 25.99 29.61 41.08
CA GLU A 781 24.72 30.06 40.42
C GLU A 781 24.54 31.50 39.84
N LYS A 782 23.59 31.88 38.94
CA LYS A 782 22.56 31.25 38.04
C LYS A 782 21.98 32.33 37.05
N VAL A 783 21.55 31.95 35.82
CA VAL A 783 20.29 32.40 35.07
C VAL A 783 20.11 33.93 34.78
N SER A 784 19.37 34.48 33.79
CA SER A 784 18.41 34.03 32.73
C SER A 784 18.61 34.77 31.38
N SER A 785 17.82 34.39 30.36
CA SER A 785 17.40 35.23 29.21
C SER A 785 16.15 36.09 29.58
N PRO A 786 15.53 36.96 28.73
CA PRO A 786 14.93 36.64 27.42
C PRO A 786 15.00 37.75 26.31
N GLU A 787 14.34 37.48 25.18
CA GLU A 787 13.99 38.36 24.03
C GLU A 787 12.71 39.21 24.35
N PRO A 788 11.91 39.84 23.41
CA PRO A 788 11.96 39.93 21.93
C PRO A 788 11.49 41.27 21.23
N ASN A 789 11.42 41.23 19.89
CA ASN A 789 10.28 41.63 19.00
C ASN A 789 10.14 43.00 18.25
N ILE A 790 9.57 42.87 17.02
CA ILE A 790 8.54 43.72 16.32
C ILE A 790 8.91 44.87 15.33
N TYR A 791 8.51 44.68 14.04
CA TYR A 791 8.00 45.59 12.95
C TYR A 791 8.85 46.85 12.54
N GLU A 792 8.67 47.58 11.43
CA GLU A 792 7.72 47.61 10.26
C GLU A 792 8.57 47.64 8.93
N GLU A 793 8.27 48.16 7.71
CA GLU A 793 7.17 48.95 7.07
C GLU A 793 6.90 48.50 5.60
N ILE A 794 5.79 48.98 5.06
CA ILE A 794 5.09 48.80 3.76
C ILE A 794 5.72 49.61 2.59
N LYS A 795 5.55 49.18 1.31
CA LYS A 795 4.96 50.02 0.21
C LYS A 795 4.75 49.33 -1.16
N ASP A 796 3.77 49.86 -1.89
CA ASP A 796 2.99 49.26 -2.98
C ASP A 796 3.35 49.71 -4.42
N GLN A 797 2.62 49.13 -5.40
CA GLN A 797 2.33 49.60 -6.78
C GLN A 797 3.49 49.57 -7.81
N ASP A 798 3.29 49.13 -9.06
CA ASP A 798 2.28 49.57 -10.05
C ASP A 798 1.55 48.44 -10.82
N GLU A 799 0.52 48.82 -11.60
CA GLU A 799 -0.19 47.99 -12.59
C GLU A 799 0.44 48.13 -14.00
N ASP A 800 0.32 47.10 -14.85
CA ASP A 800 -0.31 47.29 -16.18
C ASP A 800 -0.73 45.95 -16.86
N ASN A 801 -1.46 46.06 -17.97
CA ASN A 801 -2.11 44.99 -18.74
C ASN A 801 -1.29 44.61 -19.99
N LEU A 802 -1.33 43.35 -20.44
CA LEU A 802 -1.90 42.99 -21.77
C LEU A 802 -1.89 41.46 -22.08
N GLU A 803 -2.91 41.07 -22.87
CA GLU A 803 -2.97 40.01 -23.91
C GLU A 803 -2.51 38.55 -23.68
N SER A 804 -3.17 37.65 -24.43
CA SER A 804 -3.01 36.20 -24.35
C SER A 804 -2.42 35.61 -25.65
N PRO A 805 -1.29 34.87 -25.60
CA PRO A 805 -0.73 34.21 -26.78
C PRO A 805 -1.34 32.82 -27.02
N GLN A 806 -1.92 32.60 -28.20
CA GLN A 806 -2.24 31.25 -28.67
C GLN A 806 -0.97 30.53 -29.14
N PHE A 807 -0.51 29.50 -28.43
CA PHE A 807 0.61 28.67 -28.88
C PHE A 807 0.16 27.36 -29.54
N THR A 808 0.43 27.25 -30.83
CA THR A 808 0.39 25.97 -31.57
C THR A 808 1.79 25.37 -31.63
N PRO A 809 2.00 24.11 -31.18
CA PRO A 809 3.32 23.49 -31.20
C PRO A 809 3.65 22.96 -32.61
N LYS A 810 4.54 23.65 -33.34
CA LYS A 810 5.26 23.05 -34.46
C LYS A 810 6.34 22.11 -33.91
N PHE A 811 6.20 20.81 -34.15
CA PHE A 811 7.29 19.86 -33.91
C PHE A 811 8.39 20.05 -34.96
N ASN A 812 9.55 20.54 -34.52
CA ASN A 812 10.80 20.45 -35.27
C ASN A 812 11.69 19.39 -34.60
N ASN A 813 12.24 18.48 -35.39
CA ASN A 813 13.15 17.44 -34.91
C ASN A 813 14.52 18.03 -34.57
N ILE A 814 14.85 18.09 -33.28
CA ILE A 814 16.24 18.18 -32.80
C ILE A 814 16.39 17.10 -31.73
N SER A 815 17.36 16.20 -31.92
CA SER A 815 17.67 15.15 -30.95
C SER A 815 18.61 15.71 -29.87
N PRO A 816 18.22 15.75 -28.59
CA PRO A 816 19.15 15.96 -27.49
C PRO A 816 19.82 14.63 -27.16
N ARG A 817 21.14 14.61 -27.27
CA ARG A 817 22.00 13.55 -26.73
C ARG A 817 21.90 13.62 -25.21
N PHE A 818 21.25 12.64 -24.57
CA PHE A 818 21.24 12.54 -23.12
C PHE A 818 22.59 12.06 -22.62
N GLU A 819 23.02 12.59 -21.48
CA GLU A 819 24.08 12.02 -20.65
C GLU A 819 23.40 11.27 -19.51
N ASP A 820 23.75 10.00 -19.34
CA ASP A 820 23.11 9.12 -18.37
C ASP A 820 23.57 9.44 -16.94
N TYR A 821 22.64 9.90 -16.09
CA TYR A 821 22.82 9.88 -14.64
C TYR A 821 22.16 8.64 -14.08
N ASP A 822 22.92 7.55 -14.03
CA ASP A 822 22.51 6.30 -13.38
C ASP A 822 22.17 6.55 -11.90
N ASN A 823 20.90 6.33 -11.56
CA ASN A 823 20.45 6.21 -10.18
C ASN A 823 19.26 5.22 -10.09
N ILE A 824 19.42 4.07 -10.74
CA ILE A 824 18.51 2.92 -10.61
C ILE A 824 18.86 2.21 -9.30
N SER A 825 17.86 2.04 -8.43
CA SER A 825 18.02 1.32 -7.16
C SER A 825 18.23 -0.17 -7.42
N ASP A 826 19.39 -0.69 -7.05
CA ASP A 826 19.75 -2.09 -7.24
C ASP A 826 18.98 -3.02 -6.27
N VAL A 827 17.91 -3.63 -6.78
CA VAL A 827 17.19 -4.75 -6.15
C VAL A 827 16.96 -5.81 -7.22
N SER A 828 17.83 -6.82 -7.22
CA SER A 828 17.79 -7.92 -8.17
C SER A 828 16.47 -8.70 -8.12
N SER A 829 15.90 -8.97 -9.29
CA SER A 829 14.79 -9.92 -9.46
C SER A 829 15.22 -11.00 -10.46
N GLU A 830 15.60 -12.16 -9.92
CA GLU A 830 16.12 -13.32 -10.68
C GLU A 830 15.01 -14.07 -11.44
N ILE A 831 14.28 -13.36 -12.31
CA ILE A 831 13.31 -13.96 -13.24
C ILE A 831 13.57 -13.37 -14.64
N PRO A 832 13.98 -14.18 -15.63
CA PRO A 832 14.12 -13.69 -16.99
C PRO A 832 12.75 -13.32 -17.57
N CYS A 833 12.45 -12.03 -17.67
CA CYS A 833 11.31 -11.54 -18.42
C CYS A 833 11.43 -11.98 -19.89
N PRO A 834 10.37 -12.49 -20.53
CA PRO A 834 10.39 -12.76 -21.96
C PRO A 834 10.64 -11.46 -22.72
N ALA A 835 11.44 -11.52 -23.79
CA ALA A 835 11.83 -10.37 -24.58
C ALA A 835 10.59 -9.56 -25.02
N GLU A 836 10.66 -8.24 -24.86
CA GLU A 836 9.51 -7.38 -25.17
C GLU A 836 9.32 -7.30 -26.69
N PRO A 837 8.14 -7.65 -27.22
CA PRO A 837 7.93 -7.70 -28.66
C PRO A 837 7.92 -6.29 -29.24
N ASN A 838 8.67 -6.08 -30.33
CA ASN A 838 8.73 -4.80 -31.01
C ASN A 838 7.48 -4.61 -31.90
N TYR A 839 7.08 -3.37 -32.11
CA TYR A 839 5.95 -3.04 -32.98
C TYR A 839 6.39 -2.09 -34.10
N LYS A 840 6.00 -2.43 -35.34
CA LYS A 840 6.26 -1.62 -36.53
C LYS A 840 4.95 -1.29 -37.23
N TYR A 841 4.80 -0.05 -37.64
CA TYR A 841 3.72 0.38 -38.53
C TYR A 841 4.08 0.07 -39.98
N ASP A 842 3.20 -0.66 -40.67
CA ASP A 842 3.40 -1.08 -42.06
C ASP A 842 2.26 -0.53 -42.92
N ASP A 843 2.54 0.59 -43.59
CA ASP A 843 1.57 1.36 -44.38
C ASP A 843 2.30 2.29 -45.36
N SER A 844 1.93 2.25 -46.65
CA SER A 844 2.47 3.14 -47.68
C SER A 844 2.09 4.61 -47.45
N ASP A 845 0.89 4.84 -46.91
CA ASP A 845 0.22 6.14 -47.04
C ASP A 845 0.61 7.13 -45.94
N ALA A 846 1.36 6.69 -44.92
CA ALA A 846 1.77 7.42 -43.71
C ALA A 846 0.65 8.10 -42.87
N LYS A 847 -0.60 8.13 -43.37
CA LYS A 847 -1.76 8.89 -42.86
C LYS A 847 -2.05 8.69 -41.38
N TYR A 848 -1.86 7.47 -40.86
CA TYR A 848 -2.10 7.13 -39.45
C TYR A 848 -0.80 6.90 -38.67
N LYS A 849 0.38 7.22 -39.22
CA LYS A 849 1.64 7.17 -38.47
C LYS A 849 1.58 8.04 -37.20
N PRO A 850 1.07 9.29 -37.20
CA PRO A 850 0.92 10.07 -35.95
C PRO A 850 -0.07 9.47 -34.94
N PHE A 851 -0.98 8.58 -35.38
CA PHE A 851 -1.81 7.79 -34.46
C PHE A 851 -1.00 6.64 -33.86
N PHE A 852 -0.26 5.89 -34.69
CA PHE A 852 0.63 4.81 -34.24
C PHE A 852 1.67 5.32 -33.25
N ASP A 853 2.39 6.39 -33.57
CA ASP A 853 3.42 7.00 -32.72
C ASP A 853 2.85 7.41 -31.34
N CYS A 854 1.56 7.79 -31.28
CA CYS A 854 0.86 8.10 -30.03
C CYS A 854 0.39 6.87 -29.23
N ILE A 855 0.18 5.70 -29.86
CA ILE A 855 -0.26 4.47 -29.18
C ILE A 855 0.87 3.44 -28.98
N LEU A 856 2.05 3.64 -29.57
CA LEU A 856 3.20 2.74 -29.45
C LEU A 856 3.59 2.47 -27.97
N PRO A 857 3.69 3.45 -27.07
CA PRO A 857 3.99 3.20 -25.65
C PRO A 857 2.85 2.52 -24.86
N LEU A 858 1.65 2.44 -25.44
CA LEU A 858 0.56 1.58 -24.95
C LEU A 858 0.67 0.16 -25.55
N LEU A 859 1.15 0.03 -26.79
CA LEU A 859 1.40 -1.25 -27.47
C LEU A 859 2.57 -2.02 -26.88
N GLU A 860 3.64 -1.35 -26.44
CA GLU A 860 4.75 -1.94 -25.70
C GLU A 860 4.30 -2.32 -24.28
N GLY A 861 3.66 -1.36 -23.61
CA GLY A 861 2.98 -1.51 -22.33
C GLY A 861 3.73 -0.84 -21.19
N THR A 862 3.02 0.00 -20.44
CA THR A 862 3.61 0.96 -19.49
C THR A 862 3.25 0.62 -18.05
N ILE A 863 4.13 0.95 -17.10
CA ILE A 863 3.92 0.72 -15.67
C ILE A 863 3.14 1.89 -15.06
N ILE A 864 1.98 1.60 -14.45
CA ILE A 864 1.07 2.58 -13.85
C ILE A 864 0.42 1.99 -12.59
N TYR A 865 0.18 2.83 -11.59
CA TYR A 865 -0.57 2.49 -10.38
C TYR A 865 -2.07 2.52 -10.67
N LYS A 866 -2.78 1.45 -10.30
CA LYS A 866 -4.25 1.32 -10.44
C LYS A 866 -4.90 1.21 -9.06
N LEU A 867 -5.99 1.94 -8.81
CA LEU A 867 -6.77 1.80 -7.58
C LEU A 867 -7.58 0.49 -7.56
N PHE A 868 -7.55 -0.24 -6.44
CA PHE A 868 -8.35 -1.45 -6.24
C PHE A 868 -9.47 -1.20 -5.22
N LYS A 869 -10.73 -1.31 -5.70
CA LYS A 869 -11.92 -1.19 -4.85
C LYS A 869 -11.96 -2.33 -3.84
N GLY A 870 -11.74 -2.02 -2.57
CA GLY A 870 -11.70 -2.99 -1.47
C GLY A 870 -10.85 -2.59 -0.26
N LYS A 871 -10.01 -1.55 -0.36
CA LYS A 871 -9.22 -1.01 0.75
C LYS A 871 -9.31 0.52 0.81
N ASN A 872 -10.24 1.06 1.59
CA ASN A 872 -10.29 2.49 1.90
C ASN A 872 -9.43 2.73 3.16
N LEU A 873 -8.28 3.40 3.02
CA LEU A 873 -7.39 3.72 4.16
C LEU A 873 -6.90 5.18 4.18
N LYS A 874 -6.65 5.80 3.01
CA LYS A 874 -6.42 7.25 2.85
C LYS A 874 -6.77 7.70 1.44
N THR A 875 -7.02 9.00 1.27
CA THR A 875 -7.05 9.66 -0.04
C THR A 875 -5.61 10.01 -0.44
N PHE A 876 -5.15 9.51 -1.59
CA PHE A 876 -3.82 9.84 -2.11
C PHE A 876 -3.71 11.33 -2.46
N ASP A 877 -2.60 11.94 -2.04
CA ASP A 877 -2.22 13.30 -2.43
C ASP A 877 -0.86 13.25 -3.14
N PRO A 878 -0.78 13.59 -4.45
CA PRO A 878 0.49 13.60 -5.17
C PRO A 878 1.54 14.54 -4.55
N LEU A 879 1.14 15.61 -3.87
CA LEU A 879 2.09 16.57 -3.25
C LEU A 879 2.70 16.06 -1.94
N GLU A 880 2.14 14.98 -1.36
CA GLU A 880 2.71 14.29 -0.20
C GLU A 880 3.18 12.86 -0.54
N GLY A 881 3.50 12.57 -1.81
CA GLY A 881 3.97 11.25 -2.26
C GLY A 881 5.29 10.73 -1.67
N ARG A 882 6.01 11.53 -0.86
CA ARG A 882 7.14 11.10 0.00
C ARG A 882 6.72 10.68 1.42
N VAL A 883 5.48 10.97 1.79
CA VAL A 883 4.88 10.80 3.13
C VAL A 883 3.87 9.66 3.13
N CYS A 884 3.12 9.53 2.03
CA CYS A 884 2.17 8.45 1.80
C CYS A 884 2.25 8.04 0.33
N ILE A 885 2.78 6.85 0.06
CA ILE A 885 2.93 6.32 -1.30
C ILE A 885 1.59 5.80 -1.86
N PRO A 886 1.41 5.67 -3.18
CA PRO A 886 0.15 5.21 -3.77
C PRO A 886 -0.39 3.89 -3.18
N GLU A 887 0.49 2.96 -2.81
CA GLU A 887 0.15 1.65 -2.25
C GLU A 887 -0.58 1.73 -0.90
N GLU A 888 -0.18 2.66 -0.04
CA GLU A 888 -0.85 2.91 1.25
C GLU A 888 -2.27 3.43 1.06
N CYS A 889 -2.52 4.11 -0.06
CA CYS A 889 -3.83 4.59 -0.49
C CYS A 889 -4.62 3.55 -1.31
N GLY A 890 -4.21 2.27 -1.31
CA GLY A 890 -4.93 1.17 -1.97
C GLY A 890 -4.74 1.06 -3.48
N TYR A 891 -3.80 1.81 -4.06
CA TYR A 891 -3.34 1.55 -5.42
C TYR A 891 -2.39 0.35 -5.43
N ALA A 892 -2.15 -0.23 -6.61
CA ALA A 892 -1.07 -1.17 -6.81
C ALA A 892 -0.48 -1.03 -8.21
N ILE A 893 0.83 -1.21 -8.32
CA ILE A 893 1.58 -1.14 -9.58
C ILE A 893 1.09 -2.24 -10.55
N ARG A 894 0.85 -1.88 -11.81
CA ARG A 894 0.46 -2.81 -12.89
C ARG A 894 1.15 -2.45 -14.19
N LYS A 895 1.47 -3.45 -15.01
CA LYS A 895 1.84 -3.23 -16.41
C LYS A 895 0.57 -3.21 -17.24
N MET A 896 0.30 -2.08 -17.90
CA MET A 896 -0.89 -1.85 -18.72
C MET A 896 -0.49 -1.80 -20.19
N LYS A 897 -1.05 -2.71 -21.00
CA LYS A 897 -0.68 -2.91 -22.41
C LYS A 897 -1.94 -2.99 -23.28
N ILE A 898 -2.03 -2.25 -24.38
CA ILE A 898 -3.14 -2.46 -25.33
C ILE A 898 -2.91 -3.76 -26.10
N SER A 899 -3.96 -4.56 -26.23
CA SER A 899 -3.94 -5.76 -27.07
C SER A 899 -3.65 -5.40 -28.54
N LYS A 900 -2.96 -6.28 -29.28
CA LYS A 900 -2.68 -6.10 -30.73
C LYS A 900 -3.94 -5.87 -31.58
N GLN A 901 -5.09 -6.39 -31.13
CA GLN A 901 -6.40 -6.18 -31.76
C GLN A 901 -6.98 -4.76 -31.56
N LEU A 902 -6.32 -3.88 -30.78
CA LEU A 902 -6.73 -2.53 -30.40
C LEU A 902 -8.10 -2.41 -29.67
N GLY A 903 -8.79 -3.51 -29.37
CA GLY A 903 -10.12 -3.51 -28.73
C GLY A 903 -10.13 -3.42 -27.19
N LYS A 904 -9.03 -3.80 -26.52
CA LYS A 904 -8.91 -3.77 -25.04
C LYS A 904 -7.53 -3.33 -24.56
N LEU A 905 -7.51 -2.63 -23.42
CA LEU A 905 -6.33 -2.44 -22.57
C LEU A 905 -6.27 -3.60 -21.58
N GLU A 906 -5.19 -4.36 -21.61
CA GLU A 906 -4.91 -5.44 -20.68
C GLU A 906 -4.13 -4.91 -19.48
N ILE A 907 -4.50 -5.38 -18.30
CA ILE A 907 -3.90 -4.99 -17.02
C ILE A 907 -3.29 -6.26 -16.42
N ARG A 908 -1.96 -6.31 -16.35
CA ARG A 908 -1.19 -7.45 -15.86
C ARG A 908 -0.47 -7.06 -14.57
N ASN A 909 -0.36 -8.01 -13.63
CA ASN A 909 0.52 -7.81 -12.48
C ASN A 909 1.98 -7.93 -12.91
N ILE A 910 2.89 -7.16 -12.29
CA ILE A 910 4.32 -7.28 -12.58
C ILE A 910 4.79 -8.69 -12.20
N GLY A 911 5.69 -9.26 -13.01
CA GLY A 911 6.18 -10.64 -12.84
C GLY A 911 5.17 -11.74 -13.17
N LYS A 912 3.96 -11.43 -13.69
CA LYS A 912 2.97 -12.44 -14.10
C LYS A 912 2.54 -12.26 -15.56
N ALA A 913 2.65 -13.33 -16.34
CA ALA A 913 2.28 -13.33 -17.76
C ALA A 913 0.77 -13.11 -18.01
N GLY A 914 -0.08 -13.59 -17.09
CA GLY A 914 -1.54 -13.57 -17.21
C GLY A 914 -2.17 -12.17 -17.07
N VAL A 915 -3.32 -11.99 -17.72
CA VAL A 915 -4.14 -10.77 -17.65
C VAL A 915 -5.06 -10.85 -16.43
N GLU A 916 -4.92 -9.91 -15.50
CA GLU A 916 -5.71 -9.85 -14.26
C GLU A 916 -7.04 -9.13 -14.46
N SER A 917 -7.06 -8.12 -15.33
CA SER A 917 -8.29 -7.40 -15.72
C SER A 917 -8.08 -6.74 -17.08
N SER A 918 -9.16 -6.34 -17.76
CA SER A 918 -9.05 -5.55 -18.99
C SER A 918 -10.14 -4.48 -19.08
N ILE A 919 -9.84 -3.39 -19.78
CA ILE A 919 -10.77 -2.31 -20.09
C ILE A 919 -11.03 -2.33 -21.59
N ILE A 920 -12.27 -2.56 -21.98
CA ILE A 920 -12.68 -2.56 -23.39
C ILE A 920 -12.69 -1.10 -23.89
N ILE A 921 -11.98 -0.82 -24.98
CA ILE A 921 -11.80 0.55 -25.51
C ILE A 921 -13.14 1.21 -25.82
N ASP A 922 -14.12 0.46 -26.36
CA ASP A 922 -15.46 0.97 -26.65
C ASP A 922 -16.25 1.39 -25.40
N GLN A 923 -15.92 0.86 -24.23
CA GLN A 923 -16.52 1.28 -22.96
C GLN A 923 -15.92 2.59 -22.43
N ILE A 924 -14.72 3.00 -22.88
CA ILE A 924 -14.09 4.26 -22.45
C ILE A 924 -14.89 5.44 -23.01
N MET A 925 -15.46 6.26 -22.14
CA MET A 925 -16.21 7.46 -22.50
C MET A 925 -15.28 8.68 -22.59
N ALA A 926 -14.43 8.87 -21.57
CA ALA A 926 -13.49 9.98 -21.48
C ALA A 926 -12.33 9.65 -20.54
N ILE A 927 -11.24 10.42 -20.65
CA ILE A 927 -10.27 10.60 -19.56
C ILE A 927 -10.60 11.91 -18.87
N VAL A 928 -10.55 11.93 -17.55
CA VAL A 928 -10.70 13.13 -16.73
C VAL A 928 -9.45 13.33 -15.90
N ILE A 929 -9.04 14.59 -15.76
CA ILE A 929 -7.85 15.01 -15.03
C ILE A 929 -8.33 15.76 -13.77
N PRO A 930 -7.94 15.35 -12.55
CA PRO A 930 -8.20 16.10 -11.32
C PRO A 930 -7.69 17.54 -11.42
N THR A 931 -8.39 18.50 -10.80
CA THR A 931 -7.94 19.90 -10.70
C THR A 931 -6.51 19.97 -10.21
N ILE A 932 -6.23 19.38 -9.05
CA ILE A 932 -4.90 19.29 -8.43
C ILE A 932 -3.79 18.82 -9.39
N THR A 933 -4.09 17.90 -10.31
CA THR A 933 -3.08 17.44 -11.29
C THR A 933 -2.85 18.45 -12.41
N ASN A 934 -3.88 19.18 -12.86
CA ASN A 934 -3.68 20.34 -13.74
C ASN A 934 -2.92 21.46 -13.01
N ASP A 935 -3.20 21.68 -11.73
CA ASP A 935 -2.59 22.74 -10.92
C ASP A 935 -1.09 22.47 -10.69
N ILE A 936 -0.72 21.23 -10.38
CA ILE A 936 0.68 20.77 -10.35
C ILE A 936 1.38 21.00 -11.69
N ILE A 937 0.73 20.70 -12.81
CA ILE A 937 1.31 20.88 -14.16
C ILE A 937 1.48 22.37 -14.48
N ARG A 938 0.54 23.24 -14.07
CA ARG A 938 0.66 24.70 -14.21
C ARG A 938 1.79 25.26 -13.34
N ALA A 939 1.86 24.86 -12.07
CA ALA A 939 2.90 25.30 -11.14
C ALA A 939 4.30 24.82 -11.53
N ARG A 940 4.44 23.60 -12.08
CA ARG A 940 5.70 23.13 -12.70
C ARG A 940 6.16 23.98 -13.88
N GLY A 941 5.25 24.69 -14.55
CA GLY A 941 5.55 25.61 -15.64
C GLY A 941 6.00 27.01 -15.21
N LYS A 942 5.97 27.34 -13.90
CA LYS A 942 6.44 28.64 -13.39
C LYS A 942 7.96 28.62 -13.15
N ASN A 943 8.70 29.42 -13.92
CA ASN A 943 10.16 29.59 -13.81
C ASN A 943 10.55 30.51 -12.63
N ASN A 944 10.21 30.11 -11.40
CA ASN A 944 10.84 30.68 -10.21
C ASN A 944 12.26 30.12 -10.10
N GLU A 945 13.27 31.00 -10.21
CA GLU A 945 14.71 30.70 -10.20
C GLU A 945 15.34 30.76 -8.79
N GLU A 946 14.54 30.71 -7.72
CA GLU A 946 15.07 30.72 -6.35
C GLU A 946 15.93 29.49 -6.03
N GLU A 947 17.13 29.73 -5.49
CA GLU A 947 18.00 28.68 -4.99
C GLU A 947 17.33 27.86 -3.88
N GLN A 948 17.43 26.54 -4.01
CA GLN A 948 16.79 25.56 -3.14
C GLN A 948 17.77 25.13 -2.04
N THR A 949 17.72 25.79 -0.89
CA THR A 949 18.40 25.32 0.32
C THR A 949 17.59 24.23 1.02
N LEU A 950 18.27 23.35 1.76
CA LEU A 950 17.64 22.25 2.52
C LEU A 950 16.65 22.78 3.57
N GLU A 951 16.95 23.90 4.21
CA GLU A 951 16.11 24.51 5.26
C GLU A 951 14.77 25.02 4.71
N LYS A 952 14.76 25.66 3.52
CA LYS A 952 13.53 26.06 2.82
C LYS A 952 12.61 24.87 2.54
N SER A 953 13.15 23.66 2.34
CA SER A 953 12.34 22.46 2.06
C SER A 953 11.42 22.13 3.23
N GLU A 954 11.93 22.09 4.47
CA GLU A 954 11.12 21.75 5.64
C GLU A 954 10.06 22.81 5.95
N GLU A 955 10.38 24.09 5.72
CA GLU A 955 9.42 25.19 5.86
C GLU A 955 8.29 25.09 4.82
N TYR A 956 8.60 24.90 3.54
CA TYR A 956 7.57 24.69 2.51
C TYR A 956 6.74 23.42 2.76
N ASN A 957 7.33 22.35 3.29
CA ASN A 957 6.61 21.14 3.69
C ASN A 957 5.58 21.43 4.79
N LYS A 958 5.97 22.22 5.80
CA LYS A 958 5.09 22.64 6.92
C LYS A 958 3.99 23.58 6.44
N CYS A 959 4.33 24.58 5.62
CA CYS A 959 3.36 25.52 5.05
C CYS A 959 2.34 24.83 4.15
N TYR A 960 2.76 23.88 3.30
CA TYR A 960 1.83 23.09 2.49
C TYR A 960 0.83 22.30 3.34
N ARG A 961 1.31 21.61 4.39
CA ARG A 961 0.44 20.88 5.33
C ARG A 961 -0.54 21.79 6.05
N ASN A 962 -0.12 22.99 6.46
CA ASN A 962 -1.00 23.97 7.10
C ASN A 962 -2.11 24.44 6.14
N MET A 963 -1.78 24.80 4.90
CA MET A 963 -2.78 25.18 3.88
C MET A 963 -3.78 24.04 3.60
N LYS A 964 -3.28 22.80 3.49
CA LYS A 964 -4.10 21.58 3.32
C LYS A 964 -5.01 21.33 4.52
N ALA A 965 -4.52 21.50 5.74
CA ALA A 965 -5.31 21.35 6.98
C ALA A 965 -6.39 22.42 7.14
N MET A 966 -6.15 23.64 6.64
CA MET A 966 -7.15 24.72 6.59
C MET A 966 -8.14 24.58 5.43
N GLY A 967 -7.95 23.61 4.52
CA GLY A 967 -8.79 23.40 3.33
C GLY A 967 -8.59 24.43 2.22
N SER A 968 -7.65 25.38 2.40
CA SER A 968 -7.37 26.50 1.49
C SER A 968 -5.98 26.36 0.88
N VAL A 969 -5.84 25.45 -0.09
CA VAL A 969 -4.57 25.24 -0.81
C VAL A 969 -4.44 26.29 -1.91
N ASP A 970 -3.63 27.33 -1.64
CA ASP A 970 -3.24 28.30 -2.66
C ASP A 970 -2.24 27.69 -3.65
N THR A 971 -2.66 27.59 -4.91
CA THR A 971 -1.87 27.05 -6.04
C THR A 971 -0.77 27.99 -6.53
N GLU A 972 -0.82 29.27 -6.15
CA GLU A 972 0.17 30.28 -6.52
C GLU A 972 1.34 30.34 -5.52
N SER A 973 1.09 29.93 -4.26
CA SER A 973 2.05 29.97 -3.15
C SER A 973 3.41 29.30 -3.46
N PRO A 974 4.54 29.84 -2.95
CA PRO A 974 5.85 29.21 -3.11
C PRO A 974 5.91 27.77 -2.60
N ALA A 975 5.20 27.46 -1.51
CA ALA A 975 5.13 26.12 -0.96
C ALA A 975 4.40 25.13 -1.89
N PHE A 976 3.32 25.55 -2.55
CA PHE A 976 2.66 24.73 -3.57
C PHE A 976 3.54 24.57 -4.82
N VAL A 977 4.16 25.64 -5.31
CA VAL A 977 5.06 25.59 -6.48
C VAL A 977 6.27 24.68 -6.22
N TYR A 978 6.85 24.75 -5.02
CA TYR A 978 7.92 23.85 -4.58
C TYR A 978 7.46 22.39 -4.57
N LYS A 979 6.33 22.08 -3.92
CA LYS A 979 5.76 20.72 -3.90
C LYS A 979 5.38 20.20 -5.28
N ALA A 980 4.83 21.05 -6.14
CA ALA A 980 4.53 20.71 -7.53
C ALA A 980 5.80 20.39 -8.31
N LYS A 981 6.91 21.11 -8.08
CA LYS A 981 8.22 20.76 -8.65
C LYS A 981 8.79 19.46 -8.07
N GLU A 982 8.57 19.16 -6.79
CA GLU A 982 9.07 17.94 -6.13
C GLU A 982 8.33 16.64 -6.54
N THR A 983 7.02 16.68 -6.83
CA THR A 983 6.23 15.44 -7.01
C THR A 983 6.53 14.64 -8.29
N ASN A 984 6.60 13.31 -8.17
CA ASN A 984 6.68 12.39 -9.30
C ASN A 984 5.33 11.79 -9.71
N TYR A 985 4.23 12.08 -9.01
CA TYR A 985 2.96 11.36 -9.18
C TYR A 985 1.88 12.22 -9.85
N PHE A 986 1.28 11.69 -10.92
CA PHE A 986 0.26 12.39 -11.72
C PHE A 986 -1.01 11.55 -11.82
N GLN A 987 -2.06 11.97 -11.10
CA GLN A 987 -3.32 11.25 -11.02
C GLN A 987 -4.22 11.55 -12.22
N PHE A 988 -4.90 10.53 -12.75
CA PHE A 988 -5.95 10.68 -13.74
C PHE A 988 -6.97 9.55 -13.61
N PHE A 989 -8.15 9.71 -14.22
CA PHE A 989 -9.17 8.67 -14.18
C PHE A 989 -9.86 8.48 -15.51
N ILE A 990 -10.18 7.22 -15.81
CA ILE A 990 -10.85 6.81 -17.03
C ILE A 990 -12.31 6.53 -16.69
N THR A 991 -13.21 7.30 -17.29
CA THR A 991 -14.66 7.12 -17.18
C THR A 991 -15.09 6.06 -18.19
N LEU A 992 -15.75 5.01 -17.70
CA LEU A 992 -16.31 3.91 -18.49
C LEU A 992 -17.84 4.03 -18.50
N LYS A 993 -18.50 3.41 -19.49
CA LYS A 993 -19.99 3.33 -19.55
C LYS A 993 -20.62 2.87 -18.23
N ASN A 994 -19.95 1.98 -17.50
CA ASN A 994 -20.45 1.35 -16.28
C ASN A 994 -19.65 1.78 -15.02
N GLY A 995 -18.91 2.90 -15.05
CA GLY A 995 -18.21 3.41 -13.86
C GLY A 995 -16.95 4.23 -14.13
N ARG A 996 -15.99 4.15 -13.20
CA ARG A 996 -14.72 4.89 -13.19
C ARG A 996 -13.58 3.99 -12.70
N VAL A 997 -12.40 4.15 -13.27
CA VAL A 997 -11.14 3.54 -12.81
C VAL A 997 -10.09 4.63 -12.62
N ASP A 998 -9.44 4.62 -11.46
CA ASP A 998 -8.46 5.61 -11.04
C ASP A 998 -7.02 5.11 -11.22
N PHE A 999 -6.16 6.00 -11.71
CA PHE A 999 -4.77 5.72 -12.03
C PHE A 999 -3.83 6.83 -11.54
N ILE A 1000 -2.60 6.46 -11.22
CA ILE A 1000 -1.50 7.40 -11.00
C ILE A 1000 -0.34 6.96 -11.92
N ALA A 1001 0.09 7.86 -12.80
CA ALA A 1001 1.32 7.69 -13.56
C ALA A 1001 2.51 8.23 -12.75
N GLU A 1002 3.61 7.49 -12.76
CA GLU A 1002 4.88 7.95 -12.23
C GLU A 1002 5.68 8.64 -13.35
N GLY A 1003 6.03 9.91 -13.13
CA GLY A 1003 6.66 10.77 -14.11
C GLY A 1003 5.66 11.48 -15.05
N LEU A 1004 5.92 12.77 -15.28
CA LEU A 1004 5.13 13.62 -16.19
C LEU A 1004 5.18 13.13 -17.65
N SER A 1005 6.24 12.41 -18.04
CA SER A 1005 6.38 11.80 -19.37
C SER A 1005 5.35 10.68 -19.57
N VAL A 1006 5.35 9.67 -18.68
CA VAL A 1006 4.41 8.54 -18.72
C VAL A 1006 2.96 9.04 -18.73
N TYR A 1007 2.65 10.02 -17.86
CA TYR A 1007 1.35 10.70 -17.81
C TYR A 1007 0.94 11.33 -19.15
N LYS A 1008 1.79 12.19 -19.73
CA LYS A 1008 1.50 12.88 -21.01
C LYS A 1008 1.28 11.87 -22.14
N THR A 1009 2.13 10.85 -22.22
CA THR A 1009 2.06 9.77 -23.20
C THR A 1009 0.78 8.96 -23.07
N TRP A 1010 0.38 8.58 -21.84
CA TRP A 1010 -0.89 7.89 -21.59
C TRP A 1010 -2.10 8.73 -22.00
N LEU A 1011 -2.13 10.02 -21.64
CA LEU A 1011 -3.20 10.91 -22.06
C LEU A 1011 -3.27 11.05 -23.58
N ALA A 1012 -2.13 11.12 -24.27
CA ALA A 1012 -2.09 11.23 -25.74
C ALA A 1012 -2.64 9.95 -26.41
N GLY A 1013 -2.10 8.78 -26.05
CA GLY A 1013 -2.49 7.51 -26.63
C GLY A 1013 -3.97 7.17 -26.38
N ILE A 1014 -4.45 7.32 -25.14
CA ILE A 1014 -5.86 7.04 -24.80
C ILE A 1014 -6.80 8.05 -25.49
N LYS A 1015 -6.44 9.34 -25.60
CA LYS A 1015 -7.23 10.31 -26.39
C LYS A 1015 -7.27 9.95 -27.87
N MET A 1016 -6.16 9.48 -28.45
CA MET A 1016 -6.12 9.01 -29.84
C MET A 1016 -6.98 7.75 -30.05
N LEU A 1017 -6.97 6.80 -29.12
CA LEU A 1017 -7.83 5.62 -29.16
C LEU A 1017 -9.32 5.98 -29.08
N ILE A 1018 -9.71 6.91 -28.20
CA ILE A 1018 -11.09 7.42 -28.11
C ILE A 1018 -11.49 8.14 -29.41
N LYS A 1019 -10.60 8.99 -29.97
CA LYS A 1019 -10.86 9.77 -31.18
C LYS A 1019 -11.06 8.90 -32.43
N ASN A 1020 -10.31 7.81 -32.54
CA ASN A 1020 -10.26 6.99 -33.77
C ASN A 1020 -10.99 5.64 -33.63
N LYS A 1021 -11.88 5.46 -32.64
CA LYS A 1021 -12.61 4.19 -32.36
C LYS A 1021 -13.10 3.44 -33.61
N LYS A 1022 -13.73 4.15 -34.55
CA LYS A 1022 -14.30 3.56 -35.78
C LYS A 1022 -13.26 2.99 -36.76
N ASP A 1023 -12.00 3.45 -36.68
CA ASP A 1023 -10.90 3.02 -37.55
C ASP A 1023 -9.98 1.98 -36.88
N LEU A 1024 -10.11 1.71 -35.57
CA LEU A 1024 -9.29 0.70 -34.86
C LEU A 1024 -9.38 -0.69 -35.51
N GLU A 1025 -10.59 -1.06 -35.95
CA GLU A 1025 -10.89 -2.25 -36.77
C GLU A 1025 -10.01 -2.40 -38.02
N ARG A 1026 -9.58 -1.28 -38.61
CA ARG A 1026 -8.72 -1.26 -39.80
C ARG A 1026 -7.24 -1.14 -39.43
N LEU A 1027 -6.94 -0.39 -38.37
CA LEU A 1027 -5.58 -0.11 -37.91
C LEU A 1027 -4.90 -1.33 -37.27
N LYS A 1028 -5.68 -2.25 -36.66
CA LYS A 1028 -5.15 -3.51 -36.07
C LYS A 1028 -4.38 -4.39 -37.06
N PHE A 1029 -4.64 -4.27 -38.37
CA PHE A 1029 -3.94 -5.02 -39.42
C PHE A 1029 -2.66 -4.33 -39.93
N LYS A 1030 -2.47 -3.03 -39.67
CA LYS A 1030 -1.28 -2.25 -40.09
C LYS A 1030 -0.17 -2.22 -39.03
N ILE A 1031 -0.32 -2.99 -37.96
CA ILE A 1031 0.60 -3.06 -36.82
C ILE A 1031 1.23 -4.45 -36.80
N ILE A 1032 2.43 -4.54 -37.36
CA ILE A 1032 3.25 -5.76 -37.35
C ILE A 1032 3.96 -5.84 -36.00
N GLN A 1033 4.09 -7.07 -35.50
CA GLN A 1033 4.90 -7.39 -34.33
C GLN A 1033 6.17 -8.08 -34.84
N ILE A 1034 7.32 -7.66 -34.32
CA ILE A 1034 8.66 -8.15 -34.64
C ILE A 1034 9.25 -8.77 -33.38
#